data_AF-A0A7L2WG54-F1
#
_entry.id   AF-A0A7L2WG54-F1
#
_cell.length_a   1.000
_cell.length_b   1.000
_cell.length_c   1.000
_cell.angle_alpha   90.00
_cell.angle_beta   90.00
_cell.angle_gamma   90.00
#
_symmetry.space_group_name_H-M   'P 1'
#
loop_
_entity.id
_entity.type
_entity.pdbx_description
1 polymer ?
#
loop_
_entity_poly.entity_id
_entity_poly.type
_entity_poly.pdbx_seq_one_letter_code
_entity_poly.pdbx_strand_id
1 'polypeptide(L)'
;MSVNATENDPPRFFVGGEDGEELLDSARSTDYEHFYDHGEEEEEEYDSPPERQIAVGICSMAKKSKSKPMKEILERLSMFKYITVVIFEEDVILNEPVENWPLCDCLISFHSKGFPLDKAVAYAKLRNPFIINDLNMQYHIQDRREVYGILKAEGILLPRYAVLNRDPNNPQECNLIEGEDHVEVNGEIFQKPFVEKPVSAEDHNVYIYYPTSAGGGSQRLFRKIGSRSSVYSPESSVRKTGSYIYEEFMPTDGTDVKVYTVGPDYAHAEARKSPALDGKVERDSEGKEVRYPVILNAREKLIAWKVCLAFKQTVCGFDLLRANGQSYVCDVNGFSFVKNSMKYYDDCAKILGNIIMRELAPQFQIPWSIPLEAEDIPIVPTTSGTMMELRCVIAVIRHGDRTPKQKMKMEVKHQKFFDLFEKCDGYKSGKLKLKKPKQLQAMLDIARQLLVELGQNNDSEIEESKAKLEQLKTVLEMYGHFSGINRKVQLTYLPHGCPKTSSEEEDNRRNEPSLLLVLKWGGELTPAGRVQAEELGRAFRCMYPGGQGDYAGFPGCGLLRLHSTYRHDLKIYASDEGRVQMTAAAFAKGLLALEGELTPILVQMVKSANMNGLLDSDSDSLSSCQHRVKARLHEILQRDREFTADDYDKLTPSGSISLIKSMQVIKNPVKTCDKVYSLIQSLTSQIRQRMEDPKSA
;
A
#
# COMPACT_ATOMS: atom_id res chain seq x y z
N MET A 1 13.52 -34.94 -34.46
CA MET A 1 14.97 -34.63 -34.55
C MET A 1 15.09 -33.36 -35.38
N SER A 2 15.65 -32.22 -34.98
CA SER A 2 16.55 -31.82 -33.90
C SER A 2 16.09 -30.45 -33.34
N VAL A 3 16.44 -30.18 -32.10
CA VAL A 3 16.25 -28.94 -31.33
C VAL A 3 17.25 -27.89 -31.78
N ASN A 4 16.88 -26.60 -31.77
CA ASN A 4 17.78 -25.50 -31.42
C ASN A 4 16.99 -24.32 -30.85
N ALA A 5 17.44 -23.86 -29.69
CA ALA A 5 16.95 -22.70 -28.94
C ALA A 5 17.48 -21.39 -29.56
N THR A 6 16.72 -20.30 -29.46
CA THR A 6 17.25 -18.94 -29.53
C THR A 6 16.58 -18.05 -28.49
N GLU A 7 17.38 -17.11 -28.02
CA GLU A 7 17.38 -16.47 -26.71
C GLU A 7 16.41 -15.29 -26.56
N ASN A 8 16.27 -14.87 -25.30
CA ASN A 8 15.53 -13.73 -24.79
C ASN A 8 15.92 -12.40 -25.45
N ASP A 9 14.96 -11.73 -26.07
CA ASP A 9 15.04 -10.32 -26.43
C ASP A 9 14.41 -9.47 -25.29
N PRO A 10 15.11 -8.49 -24.68
CA PRO A 10 14.51 -7.58 -23.70
C PRO A 10 13.56 -6.58 -24.40
N PRO A 11 12.53 -6.07 -23.70
CA PRO A 11 11.59 -5.11 -24.29
C PRO A 11 12.29 -3.78 -24.60
N ARG A 12 12.44 -3.46 -25.89
CA ARG A 12 12.96 -2.16 -26.36
C ARG A 12 11.92 -1.07 -26.16
N PHE A 13 12.23 -0.11 -25.29
CA PHE A 13 11.60 1.21 -25.29
C PHE A 13 11.97 1.94 -26.57
N PHE A 14 10.98 2.51 -27.26
CA PHE A 14 11.17 3.31 -28.46
C PHE A 14 11.32 4.78 -28.03
N VAL A 15 12.55 5.29 -28.02
CA VAL A 15 12.84 6.73 -28.06
C VAL A 15 13.28 7.00 -29.49
N GLY A 16 12.66 7.97 -30.16
CA GLY A 16 12.91 8.25 -31.58
C GLY A 16 14.38 8.52 -31.86
N GLY A 17 14.94 7.77 -32.82
CA GLY A 17 16.15 8.16 -33.57
C GLY A 17 15.78 9.15 -34.68
N GLU A 18 16.68 9.66 -35.50
CA GLU A 18 18.13 9.57 -35.69
C GLU A 18 18.40 10.62 -36.80
N ASP A 19 19.63 11.16 -36.91
CA ASP A 19 20.33 11.34 -38.19
C ASP A 19 21.67 12.04 -37.96
N GLY A 20 22.74 11.42 -38.47
CA GLY A 20 24.08 12.00 -38.53
C GLY A 20 25.21 10.99 -38.38
N GLU A 21 25.42 10.14 -39.39
CA GLU A 21 26.67 9.40 -39.59
C GLU A 21 27.84 10.37 -39.80
N GLU A 22 29.00 10.14 -39.16
CA GLU A 22 30.29 10.18 -39.87
C GLU A 22 31.44 9.53 -39.09
N LEU A 23 32.40 9.05 -39.89
CA LEU A 23 33.49 8.11 -39.66
C LEU A 23 34.64 8.54 -38.71
N LEU A 24 35.18 7.53 -38.01
CA LEU A 24 36.59 7.25 -37.65
C LEU A 24 37.67 8.34 -37.88
N ASP A 25 38.41 8.69 -36.81
CA ASP A 25 39.88 8.54 -36.85
C ASP A 25 40.54 8.51 -35.45
N SER A 26 41.63 7.76 -35.34
CA SER A 26 42.48 7.67 -34.15
C SER A 26 43.77 8.46 -34.32
N ALA A 27 44.29 9.00 -33.22
CA ALA A 27 45.59 9.66 -33.05
C ALA A 27 45.65 11.16 -33.39
N ARG A 28 45.58 11.99 -32.34
CA ARG A 28 46.59 13.04 -32.09
C ARG A 28 46.52 13.52 -30.64
N SER A 29 47.67 13.39 -30.01
CA SER A 29 48.06 13.97 -28.73
C SER A 29 48.11 15.50 -28.80
N THR A 30 48.17 16.10 -27.60
CA THR A 30 48.87 17.35 -27.25
C THR A 30 48.30 18.65 -27.84
N ASP A 31 47.51 19.37 -27.03
CA ASP A 31 47.91 20.67 -26.43
C ASP A 31 46.68 21.52 -26.09
N TYR A 32 46.39 21.67 -24.79
CA TYR A 32 45.94 22.93 -24.19
C TYR A 32 46.21 22.85 -22.68
N GLU A 33 47.47 23.07 -22.32
CA GLU A 33 47.88 23.55 -20.99
C GLU A 33 47.46 25.02 -20.83
N HIS A 34 46.84 25.36 -19.69
CA HIS A 34 47.40 26.27 -18.65
C HIS A 34 46.31 26.96 -17.82
N PHE A 35 46.66 27.18 -16.55
CA PHE A 35 45.97 27.81 -15.41
C PHE A 35 45.18 26.82 -14.53
N TYR A 36 45.73 26.26 -13.44
CA TYR A 36 46.79 26.71 -12.55
C TYR A 36 47.60 25.52 -12.01
N ASP A 37 48.92 25.61 -12.14
CA ASP A 37 49.91 24.90 -11.33
C ASP A 37 50.21 25.75 -10.09
N HIS A 38 49.95 25.19 -8.92
CA HIS A 38 50.83 25.33 -7.77
C HIS A 38 50.84 23.97 -7.08
N GLY A 39 51.80 23.14 -7.47
CA GLY A 39 52.17 21.93 -6.76
C GLY A 39 52.65 22.23 -5.34
N GLU A 40 52.08 21.48 -4.40
CA GLU A 40 52.85 20.88 -3.31
C GLU A 40 52.57 19.37 -3.37
N GLU A 41 53.64 18.63 -3.13
CA GLU A 41 53.83 17.21 -3.36
C GLU A 41 52.81 16.38 -2.55
N GLU A 42 52.10 15.44 -3.19
CA GLU A 42 51.31 14.42 -2.49
C GLU A 42 52.27 13.44 -1.80
N GLU A 43 52.75 13.82 -0.60
CA GLU A 43 53.20 12.84 0.37
C GLU A 43 52.00 11.99 0.78
N GLU A 44 52.19 10.66 0.83
CA GLU A 44 51.24 9.71 1.39
C GLU A 44 50.99 10.05 2.88
N GLU A 45 50.07 10.97 3.13
CA GLU A 45 49.69 11.38 4.48
C GLU A 45 48.97 10.19 5.13
N TYR A 46 49.65 9.55 6.09
CA TYR A 46 49.02 8.65 7.06
C TYR A 46 47.81 9.40 7.63
N ASP A 47 46.59 8.96 7.27
CA ASP A 47 45.29 9.55 7.64
C ASP A 47 45.14 9.56 9.17
N SER A 48 45.76 10.55 9.79
CA SER A 48 45.67 10.84 11.21
C SER A 48 44.28 11.46 11.40
N PRO A 49 43.47 10.98 12.37
CA PRO A 49 42.13 11.51 12.56
C PRO A 49 42.21 13.03 12.74
N PRO A 50 41.31 13.82 12.10
CA PRO A 50 41.39 15.27 12.15
C PRO A 50 41.52 15.76 13.60
N GLU A 51 42.35 16.77 13.84
CA GLU A 51 42.74 17.24 15.19
C GLU A 51 41.55 17.59 16.11
N ARG A 52 40.35 17.78 15.56
CA ARG A 52 39.11 18.00 16.31
C ARG A 52 37.99 17.08 15.81
N GLN A 53 37.60 16.14 16.66
CA GLN A 53 36.47 15.24 16.47
C GLN A 53 35.29 15.68 17.33
N ILE A 54 34.08 15.63 16.77
CA ILE A 54 32.83 15.76 17.52
C ILE A 54 32.51 14.39 18.12
N ALA A 55 32.53 14.31 19.45
CA ALA A 55 32.20 13.09 20.17
C ALA A 55 30.68 12.93 20.31
N VAL A 56 30.13 11.85 19.76
CA VAL A 56 28.71 11.49 19.87
C VAL A 56 28.55 10.36 20.88
N GLY A 57 28.02 10.71 22.05
CA GLY A 57 27.79 9.79 23.16
C GLY A 57 26.50 8.99 23.00
N ILE A 58 26.58 7.67 23.08
CA ILE A 58 25.42 6.76 23.07
C ILE A 58 25.20 6.23 24.48
N CYS A 59 24.18 6.76 25.17
CA CYS A 59 23.87 6.39 26.55
C CYS A 59 22.50 5.69 26.63
N SER A 60 22.50 4.36 26.63
CA SER A 60 21.32 3.52 26.77
C SER A 60 21.72 2.13 27.30
N MET A 61 20.75 1.34 27.76
CA MET A 61 21.02 -0.06 28.19
C MET A 61 21.71 -0.87 27.08
N ALA A 62 22.60 -1.79 27.43
CA ALA A 62 23.38 -2.64 26.53
C ALA A 62 22.50 -3.39 25.51
N LYS A 63 21.31 -3.84 25.95
CA LYS A 63 20.32 -4.48 25.07
C LYS A 63 19.90 -3.60 23.88
N LYS A 64 19.96 -2.27 24.03
CA LYS A 64 19.63 -1.27 23.02
C LYS A 64 20.87 -0.79 22.28
N SER A 65 21.93 -0.40 22.99
CA SER A 65 23.19 0.09 22.39
C SER A 65 23.90 -0.97 21.55
N LYS A 66 23.81 -2.25 21.92
CA LYS A 66 24.41 -3.38 21.18
C LYS A 66 23.42 -4.07 20.22
N SER A 67 22.24 -3.49 20.00
CA SER A 67 21.24 -4.07 19.08
C SER A 67 21.66 -3.94 17.61
N LYS A 68 21.22 -4.87 16.75
CA LYS A 68 21.55 -4.84 15.32
C LYS A 68 21.25 -3.49 14.65
N PRO A 69 20.04 -2.90 14.80
CA PRO A 69 19.75 -1.59 14.19
C PRO A 69 20.69 -0.48 14.70
N MET A 70 21.04 -0.49 15.99
CA MET A 70 21.97 0.50 16.54
C MET A 70 23.35 0.36 15.91
N LYS A 71 23.92 -0.86 15.86
CA LYS A 71 25.24 -1.09 15.25
C LYS A 71 25.30 -0.62 13.79
N GLU A 72 24.30 -0.99 13.00
CA GLU A 72 24.22 -0.62 11.58
C GLU A 72 24.21 0.92 11.37
N ILE A 73 23.50 1.65 12.25
CA ILE A 73 23.42 3.12 12.19
C ILE A 73 24.72 3.76 12.71
N LEU A 74 25.28 3.25 13.81
CA LEU A 74 26.51 3.80 14.39
C LEU A 74 27.73 3.57 13.50
N GLU A 75 27.84 2.40 12.86
CA GLU A 75 28.90 2.09 11.88
C GLU A 75 28.89 3.11 10.73
N ARG A 76 27.70 3.50 10.25
CA ARG A 76 27.54 4.53 9.21
C ARG A 76 27.77 5.94 9.72
N LEU A 77 27.37 6.23 10.96
CA LEU A 77 27.60 7.53 11.58
C LEU A 77 29.10 7.79 11.78
N SER A 78 29.87 6.76 12.13
CA SER A 78 31.34 6.82 12.25
C SER A 78 32.07 7.02 10.91
N MET A 79 31.39 6.94 9.77
CA MET A 79 31.98 7.24 8.46
C MET A 79 32.05 8.76 8.18
N PHE A 80 31.38 9.59 8.98
CA PHE A 80 31.54 11.04 8.92
C PHE A 80 32.94 11.42 9.43
N LYS A 81 33.75 12.06 8.58
CA LYS A 81 35.17 12.42 8.84
C LYS A 81 35.43 13.06 10.22
N TYR A 82 34.49 13.86 10.72
CA TYR A 82 34.64 14.64 11.95
C TYR A 82 33.79 14.12 13.12
N ILE A 83 33.18 12.94 13.01
CA ILE A 83 32.36 12.35 14.07
C ILE A 83 33.05 11.11 14.63
N THR A 84 33.21 11.07 15.95
CA THR A 84 33.62 9.88 16.69
C THR A 84 32.49 9.41 17.60
N VAL A 85 32.09 8.15 17.49
CA VAL A 85 31.03 7.57 18.31
C VAL A 85 31.61 6.97 19.60
N VAL A 86 31.04 7.34 20.75
CA VAL A 86 31.43 6.83 22.07
C VAL A 86 30.22 6.13 22.72
N ILE A 87 30.27 4.81 22.86
CA ILE A 87 29.21 4.05 23.52
C ILE A 87 29.50 3.97 25.01
N PHE A 88 28.57 4.43 25.85
CA PHE A 88 28.71 4.35 27.29
C PHE A 88 28.41 2.91 27.72
N GLU A 89 29.34 2.28 28.43
CA GLU A 89 29.12 0.91 28.92
C GLU A 89 28.03 0.89 29.99
N GLU A 90 27.20 -0.16 29.99
CA GLU A 90 26.05 -0.28 30.90
C GLU A 90 26.48 -0.26 32.37
N ASP A 91 27.62 -0.86 32.69
CA ASP A 91 28.19 -0.84 34.04
C ASP A 91 28.50 0.59 34.52
N VAL A 92 29.06 1.44 33.65
CA VAL A 92 29.31 2.86 33.94
C VAL A 92 27.98 3.61 34.13
N ILE A 93 27.00 3.36 33.25
CA ILE A 93 25.68 4.00 33.34
C ILE A 93 25.00 3.66 34.68
N LEU A 94 25.09 2.41 35.14
CA LEU A 94 24.41 1.97 36.36
C LEU A 94 25.20 2.36 37.62
N ASN A 95 26.50 2.07 37.64
CA ASN A 95 27.28 2.02 38.88
C ASN A 95 28.17 3.25 39.11
N GLU A 96 28.66 3.91 38.05
CA GLU A 96 29.53 5.07 38.18
C GLU A 96 28.74 6.39 38.32
N PRO A 97 29.22 7.35 39.12
CA PRO A 97 28.60 8.67 39.20
C PRO A 97 28.77 9.44 37.87
N VAL A 98 27.87 10.38 37.58
CA VAL A 98 27.77 11.02 36.23
C VAL A 98 28.99 11.86 35.87
N GLU A 99 29.78 12.26 36.86
CA GLU A 99 31.05 12.96 36.72
C GLU A 99 32.10 12.09 36.02
N ASN A 100 32.03 10.76 36.21
CA ASN A 100 32.97 9.78 35.65
C ASN A 100 32.54 9.26 34.27
N TRP A 101 31.37 9.64 33.78
CA TRP A 101 30.89 9.18 32.48
C TRP A 101 31.73 9.78 31.35
N PRO A 102 31.86 9.09 30.20
CA PRO A 102 32.62 9.60 29.06
C PRO A 102 32.11 10.97 28.61
N LEU A 103 33.00 11.83 28.14
CA LEU A 103 32.63 13.13 27.59
C LEU A 103 32.08 12.96 26.17
N CYS A 104 31.08 13.77 25.83
CA CYS A 104 30.58 13.90 24.46
C CYS A 104 30.06 15.31 24.22
N ASP A 105 30.10 15.75 22.96
CA ASP A 105 29.59 17.05 22.52
C ASP A 105 28.11 16.94 22.11
N CYS A 106 27.71 15.76 21.64
CA CYS A 106 26.35 15.39 21.32
C CYS A 106 25.95 14.13 22.10
N LEU A 107 24.74 14.11 22.66
CA LEU A 107 24.21 12.96 23.41
C LEU A 107 22.97 12.38 22.74
N ILE A 108 23.05 11.10 22.39
CA ILE A 108 21.91 10.25 22.03
C ILE A 108 21.63 9.34 23.21
N SER A 109 20.60 9.66 23.97
CA SER A 109 20.21 8.90 25.16
C SER A 109 18.71 8.74 25.27
N PHE A 110 18.28 7.55 25.70
CA PHE A 110 16.87 7.21 25.76
C PHE A 110 16.56 6.12 26.79
N HIS A 111 15.43 6.29 27.47
CA HIS A 111 14.92 5.39 28.48
C HIS A 111 14.46 4.05 27.90
N SER A 112 14.74 2.99 28.64
CA SER A 112 14.08 1.70 28.53
C SER A 112 14.16 0.99 29.88
N LYS A 113 13.30 0.00 30.13
CA LYS A 113 13.29 -0.77 31.39
C LYS A 113 14.70 -1.01 31.98
N GLY A 114 14.95 -0.43 33.16
CA GLY A 114 16.21 -0.52 33.91
C GLY A 114 17.17 0.65 33.72
N PHE A 115 16.85 1.63 32.86
CA PHE A 115 17.71 2.78 32.60
C PHE A 115 17.54 3.89 33.64
N PRO A 116 18.62 4.42 34.24
CA PRO A 116 18.54 5.48 35.24
C PRO A 116 18.40 6.85 34.56
N LEU A 117 17.18 7.21 34.17
CA LEU A 117 16.90 8.48 33.47
C LEU A 117 17.32 9.71 34.28
N ASP A 118 17.17 9.68 35.61
CA ASP A 118 17.62 10.76 36.51
C ASP A 118 19.13 11.04 36.36
N LYS A 119 19.94 9.98 36.23
CA LYS A 119 21.40 10.11 36.01
C LYS A 119 21.69 10.70 34.63
N ALA A 120 20.98 10.27 33.59
CA ALA A 120 21.16 10.84 32.25
C ALA A 120 20.81 12.35 32.22
N VAL A 121 19.74 12.76 32.92
CA VAL A 121 19.37 14.19 33.06
C VAL A 121 20.45 14.95 33.84
N ALA A 122 20.97 14.37 34.93
CA ALA A 122 22.05 14.98 35.70
C ALA A 122 23.35 15.12 34.88
N TYR A 123 23.71 14.09 34.10
CA TYR A 123 24.84 14.14 33.16
C TYR A 123 24.65 15.24 32.11
N ALA A 124 23.48 15.32 31.47
CA ALA A 124 23.18 16.34 30.48
C ALA A 124 23.26 17.75 31.08
N LYS A 125 22.78 17.94 32.32
CA LYS A 125 22.90 19.22 33.04
C LYS A 125 24.35 19.56 33.40
N LEU A 126 25.16 18.56 33.76
CA LEU A 126 26.57 18.73 34.13
C LEU A 126 27.45 19.08 32.92
N ARG A 127 27.24 18.39 31.79
CA ARG A 127 28.11 18.47 30.60
C ARG A 127 27.57 19.37 29.50
N ASN A 128 26.27 19.70 29.53
CA ASN A 128 25.57 20.51 28.55
C ASN A 128 25.81 20.10 27.07
N PRO A 129 25.71 18.81 26.70
CA PRO A 129 25.88 18.39 25.31
C PRO A 129 24.65 18.77 24.47
N PHE A 130 24.81 18.80 23.15
CA PHE A 130 23.68 18.86 22.23
C PHE A 130 22.83 17.59 22.33
N ILE A 131 21.55 17.72 22.70
CA ILE A 131 20.65 16.59 22.98
C ILE A 131 19.81 16.26 21.74
N ILE A 132 19.95 15.03 21.21
CA ILE A 132 19.15 14.57 20.06
C ILE A 132 17.71 14.21 20.44
N ASN A 133 17.53 13.58 21.60
CA ASN A 133 16.22 13.20 22.14
C ASN A 133 16.10 13.78 23.55
N ASP A 134 15.21 14.76 23.76
CA ASP A 134 15.05 15.43 25.04
C ASP A 134 14.79 14.41 26.16
N LEU A 135 15.54 14.51 27.25
CA LEU A 135 15.50 13.54 28.35
C LEU A 135 14.30 13.74 29.28
N ASN A 136 13.89 14.98 29.53
CA ASN A 136 12.76 15.26 30.43
C ASN A 136 11.44 14.82 29.81
N MET A 137 11.29 15.00 28.50
CA MET A 137 10.14 14.50 27.74
C MET A 137 9.97 12.99 27.84
N GLN A 138 11.01 12.23 28.16
CA GLN A 138 10.91 10.78 28.33
C GLN A 138 10.18 10.36 29.60
N TYR A 139 10.04 11.22 30.62
CA TYR A 139 9.12 10.96 31.73
C TYR A 139 7.66 11.08 31.28
N HIS A 140 7.35 12.11 30.49
CA HIS A 140 6.00 12.28 29.93
C HIS A 140 5.62 11.13 29.01
N ILE A 141 6.55 10.60 28.22
CA ILE A 141 6.31 9.45 27.32
C ILE A 141 5.98 8.17 28.11
N GLN A 142 6.45 8.02 29.36
CA GLN A 142 6.14 6.86 30.20
C GLN A 142 4.70 6.86 30.73
N ASP A 143 3.97 7.97 30.62
CA ASP A 143 2.59 8.13 31.06
C ASP A 143 1.67 8.45 29.87
N ARG A 144 0.75 7.53 29.54
CA ARG A 144 -0.17 7.70 28.42
C ARG A 144 -1.08 8.92 28.58
N ARG A 145 -1.34 9.37 29.82
CA ARG A 145 -2.16 10.56 30.10
C ARG A 145 -1.45 11.82 29.61
N GLU A 146 -0.16 11.93 29.91
CA GLU A 146 0.71 13.03 29.46
C GLU A 146 0.86 13.00 27.93
N VAL A 147 1.11 11.82 27.35
CA VAL A 147 1.15 11.64 25.89
C VAL A 147 -0.14 12.16 25.24
N TYR A 148 -1.31 11.77 25.74
CA TYR A 148 -2.60 12.16 25.16
C TYR A 148 -2.90 13.64 25.39
N GLY A 149 -2.44 14.21 26.51
CA GLY A 149 -2.48 15.64 26.78
C GLY A 149 -1.70 16.45 25.75
N ILE A 150 -0.46 16.06 25.46
CA ILE A 150 0.40 16.71 24.45
C ILE A 150 -0.22 16.59 23.05
N LEU A 151 -0.67 15.39 22.66
CA LEU A 151 -1.32 15.18 21.36
C LEU A 151 -2.55 16.08 21.17
N LYS A 152 -3.38 16.21 22.22
CA LYS A 152 -4.57 17.06 22.21
C LYS A 152 -4.21 18.55 22.12
N ALA A 153 -3.18 18.99 22.84
CA ALA A 153 -2.70 20.38 22.81
C ALA A 153 -2.18 20.79 21.41
N GLU A 154 -1.56 19.86 20.69
CA GLU A 154 -1.06 20.05 19.33
C GLU A 154 -2.14 19.94 18.24
N GLY A 155 -3.40 19.67 18.62
CA GLY A 155 -4.50 19.43 17.70
C GLY A 155 -4.27 18.22 16.80
N ILE A 156 -3.56 17.19 17.30
CA ILE A 156 -3.40 15.91 16.61
C ILE A 156 -4.63 15.06 16.88
N LEU A 157 -5.18 14.41 15.85
CA LEU A 157 -6.31 13.50 16.01
C LEU A 157 -5.86 12.25 16.78
N LEU A 158 -6.64 11.89 17.79
CA LEU A 158 -6.51 10.68 18.60
C LEU A 158 -7.92 10.13 18.90
N PRO A 159 -8.08 8.84 19.25
CA PRO A 159 -9.37 8.30 19.65
C PRO A 159 -9.99 9.11 20.79
N ARG A 160 -11.33 9.23 20.82
CA ARG A 160 -12.01 9.82 21.96
C ARG A 160 -11.69 8.99 23.20
N TYR A 161 -11.30 9.63 24.29
CA TYR A 161 -10.83 8.94 25.49
C TYR A 161 -11.23 9.64 26.78
N ALA A 162 -11.28 8.88 27.87
CA ALA A 162 -11.42 9.35 29.24
C ALA A 162 -10.43 8.63 30.16
N VAL A 163 -9.93 9.35 31.18
CA VAL A 163 -8.95 8.81 32.14
C VAL A 163 -9.65 8.44 33.44
N LEU A 164 -9.54 7.17 33.84
CA LEU A 164 -9.98 6.69 35.15
C LEU A 164 -8.77 6.56 36.08
N ASN A 165 -8.57 7.56 36.94
CA ASN A 165 -7.61 7.47 38.04
C ASN A 165 -8.29 6.78 39.23
N ARG A 166 -7.69 5.70 39.71
CA ARG A 166 -8.21 4.91 40.84
C ARG A 166 -7.24 4.99 42.01
N ASP A 167 -7.71 5.43 43.16
CA ASP A 167 -6.95 5.36 44.41
C ASP A 167 -6.76 3.87 44.77
N PRO A 168 -5.52 3.37 44.89
CA PRO A 168 -5.28 1.99 45.29
C PRO A 168 -5.81 1.67 46.70
N ASN A 169 -5.95 2.68 47.59
CA ASN A 169 -6.50 2.49 48.93
C ASN A 169 -8.03 2.45 48.93
N ASN A 170 -8.67 3.18 48.00
CA ASN A 170 -10.11 3.29 47.87
C ASN A 170 -10.57 2.99 46.42
N PRO A 171 -10.39 1.75 45.93
CA PRO A 171 -10.59 1.43 44.52
C PRO A 171 -12.04 1.55 44.03
N GLN A 172 -13.01 1.60 44.95
CA GLN A 172 -14.44 1.72 44.67
C GLN A 172 -14.93 3.18 44.57
N GLU A 173 -14.15 4.16 45.00
CA GLU A 173 -14.53 5.59 44.95
C GLU A 173 -14.29 6.23 43.57
N CYS A 174 -13.92 5.44 42.57
CA CYS A 174 -13.69 5.95 41.22
C CYS A 174 -15.02 6.11 40.45
N ASN A 175 -15.11 7.14 39.61
CA ASN A 175 -16.28 7.42 38.78
C ASN A 175 -16.36 6.48 37.56
N LEU A 176 -16.63 5.20 37.82
CA LEU A 176 -16.83 4.16 36.83
C LEU A 176 -18.18 3.48 37.05
N ILE A 177 -19.08 3.61 36.06
CA ILE A 177 -20.31 2.82 35.99
C ILE A 177 -20.14 1.83 34.85
N GLU A 178 -20.34 0.55 35.13
CA GLU A 178 -20.25 -0.51 34.12
C GLU A 178 -21.65 -1.07 33.83
N GLY A 179 -22.03 -1.03 32.56
CA GLY A 179 -23.19 -1.72 32.02
C GLY A 179 -22.79 -2.97 31.25
N GLU A 180 -23.77 -3.68 30.68
CA GLU A 180 -23.53 -4.91 29.91
C GLU A 180 -22.70 -4.63 28.64
N ASP A 181 -23.09 -3.60 27.88
CA ASP A 181 -22.49 -3.24 26.59
C ASP A 181 -21.82 -1.86 26.55
N HIS A 182 -21.59 -1.23 27.72
CA HIS A 182 -20.92 0.07 27.82
C HIS A 182 -20.24 0.27 29.17
N VAL A 183 -19.35 1.27 29.22
CA VAL A 183 -18.88 1.88 30.47
C VAL A 183 -19.11 3.38 30.45
N GLU A 184 -19.33 3.98 31.60
CA GLU A 184 -19.36 5.42 31.83
C GLU A 184 -18.19 5.81 32.73
N VAL A 185 -17.30 6.64 32.21
CA VAL A 185 -16.06 7.06 32.88
C VAL A 185 -16.10 8.57 33.02
N ASN A 186 -16.19 9.06 34.26
CA ASN A 186 -16.36 10.49 34.56
C ASN A 186 -17.53 11.16 33.80
N GLY A 187 -18.65 10.44 33.60
CA GLY A 187 -19.81 10.93 32.85
C GLY A 187 -19.73 10.72 31.32
N GLU A 188 -18.60 10.25 30.79
CA GLU A 188 -18.47 9.92 29.37
C GLU A 188 -18.77 8.45 29.08
N ILE A 189 -19.71 8.19 28.17
CA ILE A 189 -20.13 6.84 27.80
C ILE A 189 -19.25 6.29 26.67
N PHE A 190 -18.79 5.04 26.81
CA PHE A 190 -18.08 4.26 25.80
C PHE A 190 -18.86 2.98 25.53
N GLN A 191 -19.48 2.89 24.36
CA GLN A 191 -20.15 1.67 23.89
C GLN A 191 -19.11 0.64 23.45
N LYS A 192 -19.38 -0.65 23.66
CA LYS A 192 -18.53 -1.71 23.10
C LYS A 192 -18.67 -1.74 21.56
N PRO A 193 -17.57 -1.89 20.79
CA PRO A 193 -16.22 -2.11 21.29
C PRO A 193 -15.51 -0.84 21.78
N PHE A 194 -14.77 -0.97 22.88
CA PHE A 194 -13.87 0.06 23.41
C PHE A 194 -12.55 -0.57 23.85
N VAL A 195 -11.51 0.26 24.01
CA VAL A 195 -10.16 -0.15 24.42
C VAL A 195 -9.85 0.39 25.82
N GLU A 196 -9.22 -0.43 26.66
CA GLU A 196 -8.75 -0.08 27.99
C GLU A 196 -7.22 -0.24 28.07
N LYS A 197 -6.51 0.87 28.26
CA LYS A 197 -5.04 0.94 28.33
C LYS A 197 -4.58 1.27 29.75
N PRO A 198 -3.58 0.58 30.31
CA PRO A 198 -2.92 1.03 31.54
C PRO A 198 -2.37 2.45 31.37
N VAL A 199 -2.45 3.29 32.42
CA VAL A 199 -1.88 4.65 32.35
C VAL A 199 -0.36 4.65 32.13
N SER A 200 0.35 3.62 32.61
CA SER A 200 1.76 3.43 32.30
C SER A 200 1.92 2.97 30.84
N ALA A 201 2.72 3.71 30.06
CA ALA A 201 3.04 3.34 28.68
C ALA A 201 3.94 2.09 28.60
N GLU A 202 4.68 1.78 29.67
CA GLU A 202 5.50 0.57 29.74
C GLU A 202 4.67 -0.70 30.02
N ASP A 203 3.44 -0.55 30.50
CA ASP A 203 2.50 -1.66 30.61
C ASP A 203 1.75 -1.84 29.27
N HIS A 204 1.98 -3.00 28.66
CA HIS A 204 1.45 -3.38 27.34
C HIS A 204 0.21 -4.27 27.44
N ASN A 205 -0.36 -4.44 28.64
CA ASN A 205 -1.59 -5.20 28.86
C ASN A 205 -2.82 -4.36 28.46
N VAL A 206 -3.03 -4.18 27.15
CA VAL A 206 -4.14 -3.42 26.58
C VAL A 206 -5.31 -4.34 26.29
N TYR A 207 -6.51 -4.01 26.78
CA TYR A 207 -7.69 -4.88 26.63
C TYR A 207 -8.71 -4.23 25.69
N ILE A 208 -9.40 -5.04 24.90
CA ILE A 208 -10.48 -4.62 24.01
C ILE A 208 -11.72 -5.39 24.40
N TYR A 209 -12.83 -4.69 24.64
CA TYR A 209 -14.08 -5.31 25.10
C TYR A 209 -15.06 -5.40 23.93
N TYR A 210 -15.62 -6.58 23.68
CA TYR A 210 -16.51 -6.81 22.54
C TYR A 210 -17.99 -6.73 22.94
N PRO A 211 -18.87 -6.22 22.07
CA PRO A 211 -20.28 -6.12 22.38
C PRO A 211 -20.95 -7.50 22.45
N THR A 212 -22.03 -7.63 23.20
CA THR A 212 -22.84 -8.86 23.32
C THR A 212 -23.31 -9.34 21.94
N SER A 213 -23.63 -8.40 21.03
CA SER A 213 -23.99 -8.70 19.63
C SER A 213 -22.91 -9.42 18.82
N ALA A 214 -21.63 -9.32 19.23
CA ALA A 214 -20.50 -10.01 18.63
C ALA A 214 -20.03 -11.25 19.43
N GLY A 215 -20.81 -11.67 20.44
CA GLY A 215 -20.49 -12.80 21.31
C GLY A 215 -19.83 -12.43 22.63
N GLY A 216 -19.63 -11.13 22.91
CA GLY A 216 -19.05 -10.64 24.17
C GLY A 216 -17.59 -11.05 24.39
N GLY A 217 -17.14 -10.92 25.64
CA GLY A 217 -15.76 -11.18 26.06
C GLY A 217 -14.81 -10.03 25.75
N SER A 218 -13.51 -10.34 25.82
CA SER A 218 -12.43 -9.37 25.63
C SER A 218 -11.21 -9.96 24.93
N GLN A 219 -10.52 -9.12 24.15
CA GLN A 219 -9.19 -9.43 23.62
C GLN A 219 -8.13 -8.81 24.54
N ARG A 220 -7.21 -9.64 25.02
CA ARG A 220 -6.13 -9.22 25.93
C ARG A 220 -4.82 -9.18 25.18
N LEU A 221 -4.35 -7.98 24.85
CA LEU A 221 -3.06 -7.77 24.21
C LEU A 221 -1.96 -7.83 25.26
N PHE A 222 -0.77 -8.24 24.83
CA PHE A 222 0.42 -8.29 25.67
C PHE A 222 1.67 -8.15 24.81
N ARG A 223 2.79 -7.83 25.45
CA ARG A 223 4.09 -7.82 24.77
C ARG A 223 4.35 -9.20 24.17
N LYS A 224 4.53 -9.24 22.85
CA LYS A 224 4.66 -10.46 22.04
C LYS A 224 5.49 -11.57 22.71
N ILE A 225 4.88 -12.75 22.84
CA ILE A 225 5.51 -13.98 23.34
C ILE A 225 5.40 -15.04 22.23
N GLY A 226 6.54 -15.42 21.65
CA GLY A 226 6.57 -16.39 20.57
C GLY A 226 5.75 -15.94 19.35
N SER A 227 4.71 -16.71 18.99
CA SER A 227 3.82 -16.45 17.86
C SER A 227 2.55 -15.68 18.23
N ARG A 228 2.42 -15.17 19.47
CA ARG A 228 1.21 -14.45 19.92
C ARG A 228 1.48 -13.04 20.42
N SER A 229 0.54 -12.15 20.14
CA SER A 229 0.48 -10.75 20.60
C SER A 229 -0.82 -10.41 21.35
N SER A 230 -1.82 -11.30 21.31
CA SER A 230 -3.02 -11.21 22.13
C SER A 230 -3.70 -12.56 22.30
N VAL A 231 -4.71 -12.63 23.17
CA VAL A 231 -5.57 -13.80 23.36
C VAL A 231 -7.00 -13.38 23.70
N TYR A 232 -7.97 -14.12 23.18
CA TYR A 232 -9.37 -13.95 23.55
C TYR A 232 -9.62 -14.48 24.98
N SER A 233 -10.48 -13.78 25.71
CA SER A 233 -10.97 -14.14 27.04
C SER A 233 -12.49 -14.00 27.07
N PRO A 234 -13.23 -14.94 27.70
CA PRO A 234 -14.68 -14.80 27.87
C PRO A 234 -15.08 -13.70 28.86
N GLU A 235 -14.12 -13.16 29.62
CA GLU A 235 -14.38 -12.07 30.58
C GLU A 235 -14.86 -10.81 29.85
N SER A 236 -16.04 -10.34 30.22
CA SER A 236 -16.69 -9.17 29.61
C SER A 236 -16.62 -7.93 30.50
N SER A 237 -16.12 -8.08 31.73
CA SER A 237 -16.04 -7.01 32.73
C SER A 237 -14.66 -6.32 32.73
N VAL A 238 -14.65 -5.02 32.99
CA VAL A 238 -13.44 -4.19 33.04
C VAL A 238 -12.59 -4.44 34.28
N ARG A 239 -11.29 -4.08 34.21
CA ARG A 239 -10.36 -4.28 35.34
C ARG A 239 -10.73 -3.36 36.52
N LYS A 240 -10.77 -3.96 37.72
CA LYS A 240 -11.24 -3.31 38.96
C LYS A 240 -10.13 -2.66 39.80
N THR A 241 -8.87 -2.90 39.47
CA THR A 241 -7.70 -2.36 40.19
C THR A 241 -6.76 -1.67 39.22
N GLY A 242 -6.07 -0.61 39.64
CA GLY A 242 -5.19 0.17 38.77
C GLY A 242 -5.92 1.29 38.03
N SER A 243 -5.15 2.18 37.39
CA SER A 243 -5.68 3.32 36.64
C SER A 243 -5.57 3.07 35.14
N TYR A 244 -6.58 3.50 34.38
CA TYR A 244 -6.72 3.18 32.96
C TYR A 244 -7.19 4.37 32.13
N ILE A 245 -6.85 4.33 30.84
CA ILE A 245 -7.47 5.15 29.80
C ILE A 245 -8.49 4.27 29.08
N TYR A 246 -9.73 4.74 29.00
CA TYR A 246 -10.78 4.14 28.17
C TYR A 246 -10.90 4.97 26.90
N GLU A 247 -10.86 4.31 25.74
CA GLU A 247 -10.95 4.99 24.45
C GLU A 247 -11.86 4.24 23.47
N GLU A 248 -12.40 4.99 22.51
CA GLU A 248 -13.18 4.43 21.42
C GLU A 248 -12.36 3.46 20.56
N PHE A 249 -12.92 2.30 20.24
CA PHE A 249 -12.29 1.37 19.31
C PHE A 249 -12.38 1.89 17.88
N MET A 250 -11.24 2.13 17.25
CA MET A 250 -11.19 2.61 15.88
C MET A 250 -11.26 1.42 14.89
N PRO A 251 -12.28 1.35 14.00
CA PRO A 251 -12.38 0.27 13.03
C PRO A 251 -11.36 0.47 11.90
N THR A 252 -10.19 -0.15 12.04
CA THR A 252 -9.17 -0.22 10.99
C THR A 252 -9.39 -1.43 10.08
N ASP A 253 -8.70 -1.48 8.95
CA ASP A 253 -8.68 -2.65 8.05
C ASP A 253 -7.80 -3.80 8.59
N GLY A 254 -7.65 -3.89 9.91
CA GLY A 254 -6.92 -4.98 10.58
C GLY A 254 -5.41 -4.78 10.65
N THR A 255 -4.92 -3.56 10.38
CA THR A 255 -3.49 -3.24 10.50
C THR A 255 -3.26 -1.96 11.29
N ASP A 256 -2.15 -1.92 12.02
CA ASP A 256 -1.67 -0.74 12.74
C ASP A 256 -0.50 -0.15 11.97
N VAL A 257 -0.52 1.15 11.67
CA VAL A 257 0.57 1.84 10.97
C VAL A 257 1.59 2.31 11.99
N LYS A 258 2.84 1.88 11.88
CA LYS A 258 3.95 2.30 12.74
C LYS A 258 4.80 3.32 12.00
N VAL A 259 5.02 4.46 12.61
CA VAL A 259 5.77 5.57 12.03
C VAL A 259 7.04 5.79 12.84
N TYR A 260 8.15 6.05 12.15
CA TYR A 260 9.48 6.23 12.70
C TYR A 260 10.11 7.50 12.12
N THR A 261 10.23 8.55 12.93
CA THR A 261 10.82 9.82 12.53
C THR A 261 12.33 9.82 12.72
N VAL A 262 13.03 10.62 11.91
CA VAL A 262 14.44 11.00 12.12
C VAL A 262 14.53 12.49 11.81
N GLY A 263 14.28 13.30 12.83
CA GLY A 263 13.93 14.71 12.64
C GLY A 263 12.50 14.89 12.11
N PRO A 264 12.02 16.14 12.04
CA PRO A 264 10.62 16.43 11.75
C PRO A 264 10.24 16.21 10.28
N ASP A 265 11.21 16.25 9.37
CA ASP A 265 10.99 16.21 7.91
C ASP A 265 11.23 14.83 7.28
N TYR A 266 11.56 13.83 8.09
CA TYR A 266 11.70 12.44 7.66
C TYR A 266 10.82 11.52 8.50
N ALA A 267 10.01 10.70 7.83
CA ALA A 267 9.30 9.62 8.49
C ALA A 267 9.23 8.37 7.60
N HIS A 268 9.68 7.25 8.16
CA HIS A 268 9.43 5.92 7.60
C HIS A 268 8.16 5.35 8.22
N ALA A 269 7.33 4.66 7.44
CA ALA A 269 6.13 4.02 7.95
C ALA A 269 5.96 2.58 7.45
N GLU A 270 5.58 1.70 8.37
CA GLU A 270 5.25 0.31 8.12
C GLU A 270 4.01 -0.11 8.90
N ALA A 271 3.02 -0.72 8.25
CA ALA A 271 1.90 -1.38 8.86
C ALA A 271 2.26 -2.80 9.34
N ARG A 272 1.59 -3.25 10.40
CA ARG A 272 1.63 -4.64 10.86
C ARG A 272 0.20 -5.11 11.14
N LYS A 273 -0.01 -6.43 11.15
CA LYS A 273 -1.30 -6.98 11.57
C LYS A 273 -1.65 -6.48 12.98
N SER A 274 -2.85 -5.94 13.13
CA SER A 274 -3.30 -5.45 14.42
C SER A 274 -3.44 -6.60 15.42
N PRO A 275 -2.84 -6.50 16.62
CA PRO A 275 -3.04 -7.48 17.69
C PRO A 275 -4.52 -7.59 18.12
N ALA A 276 -5.37 -6.63 17.75
CA ALA A 276 -6.80 -6.62 18.04
C ALA A 276 -7.62 -7.67 17.28
N LEU A 277 -7.04 -8.32 16.25
CA LEU A 277 -7.73 -9.33 15.43
C LEU A 277 -7.78 -10.70 16.10
N ASP A 278 -6.77 -11.55 15.84
CA ASP A 278 -6.70 -12.94 16.33
C ASP A 278 -5.51 -13.19 17.27
N GLY A 279 -4.64 -12.19 17.42
CA GLY A 279 -3.41 -12.28 18.20
C GLY A 279 -2.33 -13.18 17.63
N LYS A 280 -2.52 -13.80 16.45
CA LYS A 280 -1.50 -14.62 15.79
C LYS A 280 -0.57 -13.70 15.00
N VAL A 281 0.71 -13.73 15.37
CA VAL A 281 1.72 -12.95 14.70
C VAL A 281 2.12 -13.62 13.39
N GLU A 282 1.91 -12.91 12.30
CA GLU A 282 2.30 -13.37 10.97
C GLU A 282 3.81 -13.28 10.81
N ARG A 283 4.39 -14.38 10.32
CA ARG A 283 5.83 -14.50 10.11
C ARG A 283 6.11 -14.93 8.67
N ASP A 284 7.17 -14.39 8.10
CA ASP A 284 7.68 -14.80 6.80
C ASP A 284 8.43 -16.13 6.86
N SER A 285 8.95 -16.59 5.72
CA SER A 285 9.74 -17.82 5.60
C SER A 285 11.03 -17.80 6.43
N GLU A 286 11.52 -16.61 6.82
CA GLU A 286 12.70 -16.43 7.68
C GLU A 286 12.33 -16.31 9.17
N GLY A 287 11.03 -16.43 9.50
CA GLY A 287 10.54 -16.31 10.86
C GLY A 287 10.49 -14.87 11.38
N LYS A 288 10.70 -13.84 10.56
CA LYS A 288 10.55 -12.43 10.95
C LYS A 288 9.08 -12.04 10.87
N GLU A 289 8.69 -11.05 11.68
CA GLU A 289 7.32 -10.55 11.67
C GLU A 289 7.03 -9.81 10.36
N VAL A 290 5.94 -10.19 9.71
CA VAL A 290 5.53 -9.59 8.44
C VAL A 290 5.20 -8.12 8.66
N ARG A 291 5.79 -7.28 7.82
CA ARG A 291 5.61 -5.83 7.81
C ARG A 291 5.16 -5.41 6.43
N TYR A 292 4.27 -4.44 6.41
CA TYR A 292 3.80 -3.85 5.18
C TYR A 292 4.28 -2.41 5.12
N PRO A 293 4.90 -1.99 4.04
CA PRO A 293 5.25 -0.59 3.81
C PRO A 293 4.00 0.29 3.78
N VAL A 294 4.14 1.53 4.24
CA VAL A 294 3.06 2.50 4.23
C VAL A 294 3.55 3.82 3.64
N ILE A 295 2.80 4.34 2.68
CA ILE A 295 2.93 5.73 2.25
C ILE A 295 2.10 6.61 3.16
N LEU A 296 2.75 7.54 3.85
CA LEU A 296 2.07 8.57 4.62
C LEU A 296 1.49 9.63 3.68
N ASN A 297 0.20 9.92 3.84
CA ASN A 297 -0.42 11.04 3.15
C ASN A 297 0.03 12.39 3.76
N ALA A 298 -0.32 13.51 3.13
CA ALA A 298 0.09 14.85 3.60
C ALA A 298 -0.34 15.16 5.04
N ARG A 299 -1.53 14.70 5.48
CA ARG A 299 -1.98 14.88 6.88
C ARG A 299 -1.14 14.06 7.84
N GLU A 300 -0.81 12.82 7.49
CA GLU A 300 0.01 11.94 8.32
C GLU A 300 1.47 12.40 8.40
N LYS A 301 2.02 12.96 7.32
CA LYS A 301 3.33 13.63 7.34
C LYS A 301 3.33 14.82 8.30
N LEU A 302 2.27 15.63 8.29
CA LEU A 302 2.10 16.72 9.27
C LEU A 302 1.96 16.18 10.70
N ILE A 303 1.27 15.06 10.91
CA ILE A 303 1.22 14.40 12.23
C ILE A 303 2.62 13.98 12.67
N ALA A 304 3.40 13.33 11.81
CA ALA A 304 4.77 12.92 12.11
C ALA A 304 5.69 14.11 12.46
N TRP A 305 5.59 15.20 11.69
CA TRP A 305 6.27 16.47 11.97
C TRP A 305 5.91 17.00 13.37
N LYS A 306 4.61 17.08 13.69
CA LYS A 306 4.14 17.59 14.99
C LYS A 306 4.58 16.68 16.14
N VAL A 307 4.44 15.36 16.01
CA VAL A 307 4.85 14.39 17.05
C VAL A 307 6.36 14.52 17.33
N CYS A 308 7.20 14.61 16.30
CA CYS A 308 8.64 14.76 16.46
C CYS A 308 8.98 16.01 17.30
N LEU A 309 8.37 17.16 16.98
CA LEU A 309 8.66 18.43 17.63
C LEU A 309 8.03 18.56 19.02
N ALA A 310 6.77 18.17 19.16
CA ALA A 310 6.03 18.31 20.42
C ALA A 310 6.63 17.45 21.54
N PHE A 311 7.08 16.24 21.19
CA PHE A 311 7.75 15.36 22.14
C PHE A 311 9.27 15.62 22.22
N LYS A 312 9.81 16.52 21.39
CA LYS A 312 11.25 16.82 21.27
C LYS A 312 12.12 15.56 21.11
N GLN A 313 11.60 14.60 20.34
CA GLN A 313 12.25 13.34 20.07
C GLN A 313 12.64 13.32 18.59
N THR A 314 13.91 13.61 18.27
CA THR A 314 14.39 13.56 16.87
C THR A 314 14.16 12.17 16.28
N VAL A 315 14.59 11.13 17.01
CA VAL A 315 14.24 9.75 16.68
C VAL A 315 13.00 9.37 17.48
N CYS A 316 11.85 9.22 16.83
CA CYS A 316 10.58 8.93 17.51
C CYS A 316 9.76 7.86 16.79
N GLY A 317 9.25 6.88 17.52
CA GLY A 317 8.31 5.88 17.06
C GLY A 317 6.90 6.16 17.58
N PHE A 318 5.88 6.15 16.72
CA PHE A 318 4.48 6.28 17.14
C PHE A 318 3.54 5.45 16.25
N ASP A 319 2.34 5.17 16.75
CA ASP A 319 1.36 4.30 16.08
C ASP A 319 0.15 5.11 15.59
N LEU A 320 -0.27 4.84 14.36
CA LEU A 320 -1.41 5.43 13.66
C LEU A 320 -2.47 4.39 13.35
N LEU A 321 -3.73 4.75 13.60
CA LEU A 321 -4.92 4.01 13.19
C LEU A 321 -5.58 4.75 12.02
N ARG A 322 -5.62 4.13 10.85
CA ARG A 322 -6.39 4.63 9.70
C ARG A 322 -7.82 4.15 9.82
N ALA A 323 -8.73 5.06 10.15
CA ALA A 323 -10.15 4.75 10.35
C ALA A 323 -11.02 5.91 9.86
N ASN A 324 -12.18 5.61 9.29
CA ASN A 324 -13.18 6.62 8.88
C ASN A 324 -12.61 7.75 7.98
N GLY A 325 -11.64 7.43 7.11
CA GLY A 325 -11.00 8.40 6.21
C GLY A 325 -10.04 9.39 6.88
N GLN A 326 -9.68 9.15 8.14
CA GLN A 326 -8.71 9.95 8.92
C GLN A 326 -7.65 9.03 9.53
N SER A 327 -6.62 9.64 10.13
CA SER A 327 -5.53 8.94 10.80
C SER A 327 -5.41 9.46 12.24
N TYR A 328 -5.47 8.54 13.20
CA TYR A 328 -5.49 8.84 14.64
C TYR A 328 -4.23 8.29 15.30
N VAL A 329 -3.53 9.10 16.08
CA VAL A 329 -2.41 8.63 16.90
C VAL A 329 -2.95 7.91 18.12
N CYS A 330 -2.52 6.67 18.35
CA CYS A 330 -2.96 5.87 19.49
C CYS A 330 -1.84 5.53 20.48
N ASP A 331 -0.58 5.68 20.09
CA ASP A 331 0.58 5.48 20.96
C ASP A 331 1.80 6.29 20.50
N VAL A 332 2.63 6.77 21.43
CA VAL A 332 3.92 7.44 21.16
C VAL A 332 4.97 6.81 22.06
N ASN A 333 5.98 6.18 21.45
CA ASN A 333 6.96 5.33 22.14
C ASN A 333 8.29 6.04 22.43
N GLY A 334 8.52 7.24 21.89
CA GLY A 334 9.84 7.88 21.92
C GLY A 334 10.85 7.14 21.06
N PHE A 335 12.10 7.01 21.52
CA PHE A 335 13.20 6.48 20.72
C PHE A 335 12.94 5.06 20.18
N SER A 336 12.84 4.93 18.85
CA SER A 336 12.71 3.64 18.19
C SER A 336 13.25 3.66 16.76
N PHE A 337 14.05 2.67 16.42
CA PHE A 337 14.51 2.43 15.05
C PHE A 337 13.64 1.40 14.32
N VAL A 338 13.55 1.58 13.00
CA VAL A 338 13.07 0.53 12.07
C VAL A 338 14.05 -0.64 12.11
N LYS A 339 13.55 -1.85 11.84
CA LYS A 339 14.40 -3.05 11.79
C LYS A 339 14.36 -3.65 10.39
N ASN A 340 15.51 -4.18 9.96
CA ASN A 340 15.69 -4.90 8.71
C ASN A 340 15.47 -4.03 7.45
N SER A 341 15.75 -2.73 7.52
CA SER A 341 15.69 -1.83 6.36
C SER A 341 17.03 -1.13 6.21
N MET A 342 17.86 -1.60 5.27
CA MET A 342 19.17 -1.01 5.00
C MET A 342 19.04 0.46 4.61
N LYS A 343 18.07 0.77 3.75
CA LYS A 343 17.72 2.13 3.35
C LYS A 343 17.43 3.05 4.54
N TYR A 344 16.70 2.55 5.54
CA TYR A 344 16.44 3.32 6.75
C TYR A 344 17.72 3.54 7.56
N TYR A 345 18.61 2.55 7.64
CA TYR A 345 19.89 2.72 8.35
C TYR A 345 20.76 3.79 7.68
N ASP A 346 20.84 3.78 6.34
CA ASP A 346 21.57 4.79 5.57
C ASP A 346 20.97 6.19 5.80
N ASP A 347 19.64 6.33 5.59
CA ASP A 347 18.94 7.60 5.77
C ASP A 347 19.08 8.12 7.20
N CYS A 348 18.87 7.25 8.19
CA CYS A 348 18.89 7.63 9.59
C CYS A 348 20.29 8.10 10.00
N ALA A 349 21.35 7.36 9.65
CA ALA A 349 22.72 7.75 9.98
C ALA A 349 23.10 9.06 9.29
N LYS A 350 22.78 9.22 8.00
CA LYS A 350 23.05 10.45 7.25
C LYS A 350 22.32 11.66 7.83
N ILE A 351 21.04 11.53 8.14
CA ILE A 351 20.24 12.62 8.72
C ILE A 351 20.75 12.99 10.12
N LEU A 352 21.03 11.99 10.97
CA LEU A 352 21.59 12.25 12.31
C LEU A 352 22.96 12.93 12.22
N GLY A 353 23.87 12.43 11.38
CA GLY A 353 25.17 13.06 11.14
C GLY A 353 25.03 14.51 10.66
N ASN A 354 24.14 14.77 9.71
CA ASN A 354 23.88 16.12 9.22
C ASN A 354 23.28 17.05 10.30
N ILE A 355 22.39 16.55 11.15
CA ILE A 355 21.83 17.32 12.28
C ILE A 355 22.96 17.71 13.25
N ILE A 356 23.84 16.75 13.58
CA ILE A 356 24.97 16.95 14.50
C ILE A 356 25.98 17.94 13.92
N MET A 357 26.40 17.73 12.66
CA MET A 357 27.34 18.62 11.98
C MET A 357 26.76 20.03 11.84
N ARG A 358 25.47 20.18 11.51
CA ARG A 358 24.83 21.49 11.40
C ARG A 358 24.89 22.29 12.72
N GLU A 359 24.70 21.61 13.86
CA GLU A 359 24.70 22.26 15.17
C GLU A 359 26.11 22.54 15.70
N LEU A 360 27.02 21.58 15.54
CA LEU A 360 28.32 21.60 16.22
C LEU A 360 29.49 22.02 15.33
N ALA A 361 29.43 21.84 14.00
CA ALA A 361 30.53 22.24 13.11
C ALA A 361 30.94 23.71 13.26
N PRO A 362 30.01 24.69 13.40
CA PRO A 362 30.39 26.09 13.63
C PRO A 362 31.20 26.29 14.92
N GLN A 363 30.85 25.56 15.98
CA GLN A 363 31.52 25.64 17.29
C GLN A 363 32.93 25.02 17.24
N PHE A 364 33.08 23.98 16.43
CA PHE A 364 34.35 23.25 16.23
C PHE A 364 35.21 23.84 15.11
N GLN A 365 34.74 24.90 14.44
CA GLN A 365 35.39 25.53 13.27
C GLN A 365 35.60 24.54 12.11
N ILE A 366 34.75 23.53 12.02
CA ILE A 366 34.77 22.56 10.91
C ILE A 366 34.07 23.22 9.73
N PRO A 367 34.72 23.32 8.54
CA PRO A 367 34.05 23.73 7.33
C PRO A 367 32.93 22.74 7.01
N TRP A 368 31.71 23.15 7.31
CA TRP A 368 30.51 22.40 6.95
C TRP A 368 29.63 23.33 6.16
N SER A 369 29.67 23.18 4.83
CA SER A 369 28.55 23.68 4.03
C SER A 369 27.32 22.94 4.55
N ILE A 370 26.32 23.70 5.00
CA ILE A 370 24.97 23.15 5.11
C ILE A 370 24.76 22.45 3.78
N PRO A 371 24.42 21.15 3.73
CA PRO A 371 23.88 20.57 2.53
C PRO A 371 22.52 21.25 2.32
N LEU A 372 22.55 22.50 1.83
CA LEU A 372 21.46 23.17 1.16
C LEU A 372 21.19 22.48 -0.18
N GLU A 373 22.04 21.52 -0.55
CA GLU A 373 21.73 20.40 -1.42
C GLU A 373 20.40 19.78 -0.99
N ALA A 374 19.33 20.30 -1.57
CA ALA A 374 18.28 19.49 -2.13
C ALA A 374 18.97 18.33 -2.87
N GLU A 375 19.28 17.25 -2.12
CA GLU A 375 20.06 16.10 -2.58
C GLU A 375 19.72 15.82 -4.04
N ASP A 376 20.67 16.11 -4.92
CA ASP A 376 20.43 16.41 -6.34
C ASP A 376 19.25 15.63 -6.90
N ILE A 377 18.24 16.37 -7.37
CA ILE A 377 17.50 15.90 -8.53
C ILE A 377 18.58 15.73 -9.58
N PRO A 378 18.89 14.50 -10.02
CA PRO A 378 19.90 14.33 -11.05
C PRO A 378 19.44 15.18 -12.21
N ILE A 379 20.23 16.19 -12.54
CA ILE A 379 19.96 17.01 -13.70
C ILE A 379 20.19 16.07 -14.87
N VAL A 380 19.11 15.45 -15.34
CA VAL A 380 19.13 14.77 -16.63
C VAL A 380 19.48 15.86 -17.63
N PRO A 381 20.61 15.79 -18.34
CA PRO A 381 20.99 16.85 -19.26
C PRO A 381 19.91 16.94 -20.33
N THR A 382 19.03 17.94 -20.21
CA THR A 382 18.07 18.24 -21.27
C THR A 382 18.83 18.92 -22.40
N THR A 383 18.61 18.44 -23.61
CA THR A 383 19.05 19.07 -24.85
C THR A 383 18.50 20.51 -24.93
N SER A 384 19.36 21.46 -24.54
CA SER A 384 19.32 22.92 -24.80
C SER A 384 18.15 23.75 -24.22
N GLY A 385 18.41 24.49 -23.13
CA GLY A 385 17.74 25.76 -22.78
C GLY A 385 16.89 25.81 -21.49
N THR A 386 17.01 26.94 -20.75
CA THR A 386 16.33 27.39 -19.51
C THR A 386 15.63 26.32 -18.65
N MET A 387 16.32 25.89 -17.59
CA MET A 387 15.90 25.05 -16.45
C MET A 387 14.45 24.54 -16.49
N MET A 388 14.22 23.40 -17.13
CA MET A 388 12.96 22.66 -17.00
C MET A 388 12.96 21.87 -15.69
N GLU A 389 12.03 22.20 -14.80
CA GLU A 389 11.82 21.51 -13.52
C GLU A 389 10.78 20.40 -13.67
N LEU A 390 11.12 19.16 -13.29
CA LEU A 390 10.16 18.06 -13.25
C LEU A 390 9.11 18.31 -12.15
N ARG A 391 7.92 18.77 -12.54
CA ARG A 391 6.82 19.04 -11.59
C ARG A 391 6.03 17.81 -11.17
N CYS A 392 5.80 16.87 -12.08
CA CYS A 392 5.08 15.64 -11.80
C CYS A 392 5.40 14.53 -12.81
N VAL A 393 5.26 13.28 -12.37
CA VAL A 393 5.26 12.10 -13.24
C VAL A 393 3.87 11.49 -13.18
N ILE A 394 3.21 11.38 -14.33
CA ILE A 394 1.88 10.75 -14.45
C ILE A 394 2.04 9.45 -15.24
N ALA A 395 1.67 8.33 -14.61
CA ALA A 395 1.68 7.02 -15.23
C ALA A 395 0.25 6.50 -15.38
N VAL A 396 -0.13 6.12 -16.60
CA VAL A 396 -1.40 5.46 -16.88
C VAL A 396 -1.12 4.01 -17.24
N ILE A 397 -1.49 3.10 -16.34
CA ILE A 397 -1.14 1.68 -16.44
C ILE A 397 -2.41 0.87 -16.65
N ARG A 398 -2.40 0.02 -17.68
CA ARG A 398 -3.45 -0.97 -17.90
C ARG A 398 -3.23 -2.18 -16.99
N HIS A 399 -4.30 -2.89 -16.63
CA HIS A 399 -4.20 -4.16 -15.91
C HIS A 399 -3.18 -5.11 -16.56
N GLY A 400 -2.50 -5.92 -15.74
CA GLY A 400 -1.60 -6.97 -16.20
C GLY A 400 -2.32 -8.14 -16.88
N ASP A 401 -1.57 -9.18 -17.25
CA ASP A 401 -2.12 -10.40 -17.84
C ASP A 401 -3.25 -11.02 -16.99
N ARG A 402 -4.27 -11.57 -17.65
CA ARG A 402 -5.52 -12.00 -17.00
C ARG A 402 -6.16 -13.18 -17.69
N THR A 403 -6.93 -13.96 -16.92
CA THR A 403 -7.77 -15.03 -17.46
C THR A 403 -8.81 -14.47 -18.44
N PRO A 404 -9.25 -15.25 -19.44
CA PRO A 404 -10.32 -14.82 -20.34
C PRO A 404 -11.59 -14.47 -19.55
N LYS A 405 -12.23 -13.36 -19.92
CA LYS A 405 -13.52 -12.96 -19.34
C LYS A 405 -14.65 -13.57 -20.16
N GLN A 406 -15.46 -14.38 -19.51
CA GLN A 406 -16.60 -15.05 -20.13
C GLN A 406 -17.91 -14.31 -19.79
N LYS A 407 -18.89 -14.41 -20.69
CA LYS A 407 -20.21 -13.81 -20.53
C LYS A 407 -21.30 -14.75 -21.03
N MET A 408 -22.38 -14.85 -20.27
CA MET A 408 -23.63 -15.50 -20.64
C MET A 408 -24.71 -14.42 -20.67
N LYS A 409 -25.65 -14.55 -21.61
CA LYS A 409 -26.89 -13.75 -21.63
C LYS A 409 -28.10 -14.66 -21.70
N MET A 410 -29.10 -14.38 -20.89
CA MET A 410 -30.43 -15.00 -20.98
C MET A 410 -31.50 -13.99 -20.65
N GLU A 411 -32.62 -14.08 -21.35
CA GLU A 411 -33.85 -13.41 -20.95
C GLU A 411 -34.50 -14.24 -19.86
N VAL A 412 -34.99 -13.58 -18.81
CA VAL A 412 -35.72 -14.21 -17.71
C VAL A 412 -37.03 -13.47 -17.51
N LYS A 413 -38.09 -14.23 -17.24
CA LYS A 413 -39.46 -13.75 -17.04
C LYS A 413 -40.06 -14.28 -15.73
N HIS A 414 -39.45 -15.27 -15.10
CA HIS A 414 -39.93 -15.84 -13.85
C HIS A 414 -39.97 -14.80 -12.72
N GLN A 415 -41.08 -14.78 -11.96
CA GLN A 415 -41.37 -13.77 -10.91
C GLN A 415 -40.23 -13.63 -9.88
N LYS A 416 -39.63 -14.74 -9.43
CA LYS A 416 -38.48 -14.75 -8.51
C LYS A 416 -37.32 -13.83 -8.94
N PHE A 417 -37.06 -13.65 -10.24
CA PHE A 417 -36.02 -12.72 -10.71
C PHE A 417 -36.46 -11.25 -10.56
N PHE A 418 -37.75 -10.95 -10.77
CA PHE A 418 -38.33 -9.62 -10.53
C PHE A 418 -38.33 -9.26 -9.05
N ASP A 419 -38.68 -10.20 -8.16
CA ASP A 419 -38.65 -9.97 -6.71
C ASP A 419 -37.22 -9.64 -6.23
N LEU A 420 -36.21 -10.34 -6.77
CA LEU A 420 -34.80 -10.02 -6.48
C LEU A 420 -34.39 -8.66 -7.05
N PHE A 421 -34.89 -8.31 -8.23
CA PHE A 421 -34.64 -7.03 -8.88
C PHE A 421 -35.22 -5.86 -8.06
N GLU A 422 -36.45 -6.00 -7.58
CA GLU A 422 -37.14 -5.02 -6.73
C GLU A 422 -36.45 -4.90 -5.36
N LYS A 423 -36.17 -6.02 -4.68
CA LYS A 423 -35.50 -6.06 -3.37
C LYS A 423 -34.13 -5.38 -3.37
N CYS A 424 -33.49 -5.30 -4.53
CA CYS A 424 -32.20 -4.64 -4.72
C CYS A 424 -32.32 -3.25 -5.38
N ASP A 425 -33.50 -2.60 -5.34
CA ASP A 425 -33.75 -1.26 -5.89
C ASP A 425 -33.51 -1.13 -7.42
N GLY A 426 -33.69 -2.21 -8.19
CA GLY A 426 -33.38 -2.24 -9.63
C GLY A 426 -34.20 -1.26 -10.48
N TYR A 427 -35.44 -0.95 -10.07
CA TYR A 427 -36.34 -0.06 -10.82
C TYR A 427 -35.88 1.41 -10.83
N LYS A 428 -35.04 1.86 -9.89
CA LYS A 428 -34.55 3.25 -9.83
C LYS A 428 -33.76 3.67 -11.08
N SER A 429 -33.05 2.73 -11.71
CA SER A 429 -32.22 3.00 -12.90
C SER A 429 -32.51 2.10 -14.11
N GLY A 430 -33.48 1.18 -13.97
CA GLY A 430 -33.76 0.14 -14.96
C GLY A 430 -32.62 -0.89 -15.14
N LYS A 431 -31.53 -0.78 -14.37
CA LYS A 431 -30.35 -1.64 -14.44
C LYS A 431 -29.85 -1.98 -13.05
N LEU A 432 -29.60 -3.25 -12.79
CA LEU A 432 -29.09 -3.73 -11.51
C LEU A 432 -27.78 -4.49 -11.71
N LYS A 433 -26.78 -4.22 -10.88
CA LYS A 433 -25.47 -4.89 -10.89
C LYS A 433 -25.27 -5.61 -9.56
N LEU A 434 -25.36 -6.94 -9.56
CA LEU A 434 -25.10 -7.78 -8.40
C LEU A 434 -23.63 -8.18 -8.36
N LYS A 435 -22.93 -7.81 -7.27
CA LYS A 435 -21.52 -8.16 -7.01
C LYS A 435 -21.32 -8.77 -5.61
N LYS A 436 -22.23 -8.53 -4.65
CA LYS A 436 -22.03 -8.94 -3.25
C LYS A 436 -22.33 -10.45 -3.07
N PRO A 437 -21.61 -11.17 -2.19
CA PRO A 437 -21.85 -12.59 -1.92
C PRO A 437 -23.32 -12.94 -1.62
N LYS A 438 -23.97 -12.18 -0.73
CA LYS A 438 -25.40 -12.37 -0.40
C LYS A 438 -26.32 -12.24 -1.62
N GLN A 439 -26.01 -11.31 -2.53
CA GLN A 439 -26.79 -11.10 -3.75
C GLN A 439 -26.58 -12.21 -4.77
N LEU A 440 -25.33 -12.67 -4.93
CA LEU A 440 -24.99 -13.78 -5.81
C LEU A 440 -25.53 -15.10 -5.29
N GLN A 441 -25.57 -15.29 -3.96
CA GLN A 441 -26.22 -16.44 -3.33
C GLN A 441 -27.72 -16.46 -3.63
N ALA A 442 -28.42 -15.33 -3.47
CA ALA A 442 -29.84 -15.24 -3.82
C ALA A 442 -30.10 -15.60 -5.30
N MET A 443 -29.24 -15.15 -6.22
CA MET A 443 -29.33 -15.52 -7.63
C MET A 443 -29.11 -17.02 -7.86
N LEU A 444 -28.13 -17.61 -7.15
CA LEU A 444 -27.85 -19.04 -7.20
C LEU A 444 -29.01 -19.88 -6.65
N ASP A 445 -29.63 -19.43 -5.55
CA ASP A 445 -30.76 -20.12 -4.93
C ASP A 445 -31.98 -20.14 -5.85
N ILE A 446 -32.25 -19.03 -6.57
CA ILE A 446 -33.30 -18.99 -7.61
C ILE A 446 -32.99 -20.03 -8.70
N ALA A 447 -31.77 -20.06 -9.23
CA ALA A 447 -31.38 -21.00 -10.28
C ALA A 447 -31.51 -22.47 -9.81
N ARG A 448 -31.14 -22.78 -8.56
CA ARG A 448 -31.29 -24.12 -7.97
C ARG A 448 -32.75 -24.53 -7.86
N GLN A 449 -33.62 -23.65 -7.37
CA GLN A 449 -35.05 -23.93 -7.24
C GLN A 449 -35.69 -24.21 -8.60
N LEU A 450 -35.44 -23.35 -9.59
CA LEU A 450 -36.01 -23.53 -10.94
C LEU A 450 -35.53 -24.84 -11.60
N LEU A 451 -34.27 -25.23 -11.40
CA LEU A 451 -33.75 -26.51 -11.92
C LEU A 451 -34.39 -27.74 -11.26
N VAL A 452 -34.74 -27.66 -9.97
CA VAL A 452 -35.47 -28.73 -9.27
C VAL A 452 -36.89 -28.83 -9.80
N GLU A 453 -37.58 -27.71 -9.96
CA GLU A 453 -38.95 -27.63 -10.50
C GLU A 453 -39.03 -28.18 -11.94
N LEU A 454 -38.06 -27.83 -12.81
CA LEU A 454 -37.90 -28.37 -14.17
C LEU A 454 -37.54 -29.87 -14.22
N GLY A 455 -36.98 -30.42 -13.15
CA GLY A 455 -36.60 -31.84 -13.06
C GLY A 455 -37.72 -32.76 -12.58
N GLN A 456 -38.75 -32.20 -11.94
CA GLN A 456 -39.85 -32.94 -11.32
C GLN A 456 -41.15 -32.92 -12.15
N ASN A 457 -41.35 -31.91 -13.01
CA ASN A 457 -42.58 -31.73 -13.79
C ASN A 457 -42.31 -31.50 -15.28
N ASN A 458 -42.89 -32.34 -16.15
CA ASN A 458 -42.89 -32.14 -17.61
C ASN A 458 -43.82 -31.01 -18.09
N ASP A 459 -44.60 -30.41 -17.19
CA ASP A 459 -45.68 -29.44 -17.45
C ASP A 459 -45.45 -28.12 -16.67
N SER A 460 -44.19 -27.71 -16.53
CA SER A 460 -43.83 -26.49 -15.78
C SER A 460 -43.94 -25.23 -16.65
N GLU A 461 -44.60 -24.17 -16.14
CA GLU A 461 -44.72 -22.82 -16.77
C GLU A 461 -43.38 -22.05 -16.84
N ILE A 462 -42.24 -22.74 -16.72
CA ILE A 462 -40.91 -22.13 -16.69
C ILE A 462 -40.43 -21.94 -18.13
N GLU A 463 -40.43 -20.70 -18.61
CA GLU A 463 -39.96 -20.36 -19.96
C GLU A 463 -38.43 -20.31 -20.08
N GLU A 464 -37.69 -20.34 -18.97
CA GLU A 464 -36.23 -20.25 -18.95
C GLU A 464 -35.51 -21.51 -19.47
N SER A 465 -34.45 -21.29 -20.27
CA SER A 465 -33.62 -22.38 -20.79
C SER A 465 -32.89 -23.15 -19.69
N LYS A 466 -33.23 -24.45 -19.54
CA LYS A 466 -32.57 -25.39 -18.60
C LYS A 466 -31.04 -25.38 -18.72
N ALA A 467 -30.50 -25.47 -19.93
CA ALA A 467 -29.04 -25.44 -20.15
C ALA A 467 -28.38 -24.14 -19.66
N LYS A 468 -29.07 -23.00 -19.81
CA LYS A 468 -28.57 -21.72 -19.30
C LYS A 468 -28.70 -21.60 -17.78
N LEU A 469 -29.75 -22.15 -17.18
CA LEU A 469 -29.88 -22.24 -15.72
C LEU A 469 -28.80 -23.15 -15.11
N GLU A 470 -28.49 -24.28 -15.74
CA GLU A 470 -27.40 -25.18 -15.33
C GLU A 470 -26.03 -24.50 -15.42
N GLN A 471 -25.78 -23.74 -16.49
CA GLN A 471 -24.56 -22.96 -16.61
C GLN A 471 -24.51 -21.81 -15.59
N LEU A 472 -25.62 -21.12 -15.31
CA LEU A 472 -25.70 -20.10 -14.26
C LEU A 472 -25.37 -20.69 -12.88
N LYS A 473 -25.96 -21.85 -12.54
CA LYS A 473 -25.67 -22.61 -11.32
C LYS A 473 -24.19 -22.99 -11.26
N THR A 474 -23.67 -23.68 -12.28
CA THR A 474 -22.28 -24.16 -12.31
C THR A 474 -21.28 -23.01 -12.12
N VAL A 475 -21.49 -21.88 -12.79
CA VAL A 475 -20.61 -20.71 -12.66
C VAL A 475 -20.69 -20.09 -11.26
N LEU A 476 -21.88 -19.99 -10.68
CA LEU A 476 -22.06 -19.41 -9.35
C LEU A 476 -21.61 -20.37 -8.22
N GLU A 477 -21.62 -21.69 -8.42
CA GLU A 477 -21.14 -22.71 -7.47
C GLU A 477 -19.64 -23.00 -7.57
N MET A 478 -19.02 -22.65 -8.70
CA MET A 478 -17.61 -22.91 -8.94
C MET A 478 -16.76 -22.49 -7.72
N TYR A 479 -15.85 -23.35 -7.27
CA TYR A 479 -14.96 -23.11 -6.11
C TYR A 479 -15.65 -22.94 -4.75
N GLY A 480 -16.94 -23.27 -4.62
CA GLY A 480 -17.66 -23.47 -3.35
C GLY A 480 -18.03 -22.22 -2.53
N HIS A 481 -17.38 -21.08 -2.76
CA HIS A 481 -17.64 -19.83 -2.04
C HIS A 481 -17.37 -18.61 -2.95
N PHE A 482 -18.05 -17.49 -2.69
CA PHE A 482 -17.90 -16.25 -3.50
C PHE A 482 -16.62 -15.45 -3.18
N SER A 483 -15.54 -16.11 -2.74
CA SER A 483 -14.26 -15.45 -2.45
C SER A 483 -13.29 -15.64 -3.61
N GLY A 484 -12.43 -14.64 -3.84
CA GLY A 484 -11.33 -14.72 -4.81
C GLY A 484 -11.71 -14.66 -6.30
N ILE A 485 -13.00 -14.75 -6.67
CA ILE A 485 -13.43 -14.87 -8.07
C ILE A 485 -14.39 -13.74 -8.48
N ASN A 486 -14.09 -13.08 -9.60
CA ASN A 486 -14.81 -11.89 -10.07
C ASN A 486 -16.08 -12.28 -10.85
N ARG A 487 -17.16 -12.59 -10.13
CA ARG A 487 -18.49 -12.84 -10.70
C ARG A 487 -19.36 -11.60 -10.61
N LYS A 488 -20.12 -11.33 -11.68
CA LYS A 488 -21.08 -10.23 -11.73
C LYS A 488 -22.31 -10.66 -12.50
N VAL A 489 -23.48 -10.45 -11.89
CA VAL A 489 -24.75 -10.57 -12.60
C VAL A 489 -25.29 -9.18 -12.85
N GLN A 490 -25.71 -8.91 -14.09
CA GLN A 490 -26.41 -7.68 -14.44
C GLN A 490 -27.82 -8.03 -14.88
N LEU A 491 -28.81 -7.37 -14.28
CA LEU A 491 -30.19 -7.43 -14.73
C LEU A 491 -30.53 -6.09 -15.38
N THR A 492 -31.16 -6.12 -16.55
CA THR A 492 -31.67 -4.91 -17.22
C THR A 492 -33.14 -5.11 -17.48
N TYR A 493 -33.96 -4.17 -17.01
CA TYR A 493 -35.39 -4.19 -17.23
C TYR A 493 -35.72 -3.84 -18.68
N LEU A 494 -36.50 -4.72 -19.32
CA LEU A 494 -36.97 -4.60 -20.68
C LEU A 494 -38.50 -4.52 -20.63
N PRO A 495 -39.10 -3.33 -20.69
CA PRO A 495 -40.55 -3.17 -20.53
C PRO A 495 -41.38 -3.86 -21.64
N HIS A 496 -40.76 -4.14 -22.78
CA HIS A 496 -41.39 -4.75 -23.97
C HIS A 496 -40.67 -6.03 -24.44
N GLY A 497 -39.88 -6.68 -23.58
CA GLY A 497 -39.07 -7.85 -23.96
C GLY A 497 -37.82 -7.54 -24.80
N CYS A 498 -37.10 -8.57 -25.23
CA CYS A 498 -35.89 -8.42 -26.05
C CYS A 498 -36.21 -8.25 -27.55
N PRO A 499 -35.67 -7.23 -28.25
CA PRO A 499 -35.81 -7.12 -29.71
C PRO A 499 -35.10 -8.30 -30.40
N LYS A 500 -35.83 -9.11 -31.17
CA LYS A 500 -35.23 -10.18 -31.98
C LYS A 500 -34.60 -9.57 -33.25
N THR A 501 -33.29 -9.77 -33.44
CA THR A 501 -32.59 -9.47 -34.69
C THR A 501 -32.50 -10.71 -35.57
N SER A 502 -33.57 -11.02 -36.29
CA SER A 502 -33.57 -11.73 -37.58
C SER A 502 -34.98 -12.19 -37.91
N SER A 503 -35.34 -12.00 -39.17
CA SER A 503 -36.54 -12.49 -39.86
C SER A 503 -36.88 -13.93 -39.48
N GLU A 504 -37.99 -14.13 -38.79
CA GLU A 504 -38.86 -15.30 -38.96
C GLU A 504 -40.17 -15.01 -38.21
N GLU A 505 -41.18 -14.78 -39.05
CA GLU A 505 -42.63 -14.84 -38.83
C GLU A 505 -43.25 -13.91 -37.78
N GLU A 506 -44.07 -13.00 -38.32
CA GLU A 506 -45.14 -12.30 -37.61
C GLU A 506 -46.04 -13.33 -36.94
N ASP A 507 -45.89 -13.51 -35.63
CA ASP A 507 -46.93 -14.13 -34.84
C ASP A 507 -47.12 -13.39 -33.50
N ASN A 508 -48.39 -13.12 -33.20
CA ASN A 508 -48.89 -12.27 -32.12
C ASN A 508 -48.49 -12.79 -30.73
N ARG A 509 -47.24 -12.54 -30.29
CA ARG A 509 -46.81 -12.83 -28.92
C ARG A 509 -46.46 -11.56 -28.13
N ARG A 510 -47.22 -11.42 -27.05
CA ARG A 510 -47.30 -10.37 -26.03
C ARG A 510 -45.99 -9.62 -25.74
N ASN A 511 -46.11 -8.29 -25.73
CA ASN A 511 -45.18 -7.33 -25.10
C ASN A 511 -45.16 -7.52 -23.57
N GLU A 512 -44.79 -8.69 -23.08
CA GLU A 512 -44.64 -8.93 -21.64
C GLU A 512 -43.26 -8.43 -21.17
N PRO A 513 -43.19 -7.76 -20.00
CA PRO A 513 -41.94 -7.26 -19.47
C PRO A 513 -41.00 -8.41 -19.12
N SER A 514 -39.70 -8.24 -19.41
CA SER A 514 -38.66 -9.23 -19.09
C SER A 514 -37.42 -8.58 -18.47
N LEU A 515 -36.55 -9.41 -17.91
CA LEU A 515 -35.23 -8.99 -17.45
C LEU A 515 -34.16 -9.64 -18.34
N LEU A 516 -33.23 -8.84 -18.85
CA LEU A 516 -32.01 -9.38 -19.45
C LEU A 516 -30.98 -9.68 -18.36
N LEU A 517 -30.78 -10.97 -18.08
CA LEU A 517 -29.74 -11.47 -17.19
C LEU A 517 -28.43 -11.66 -17.95
N VAL A 518 -27.39 -10.96 -17.50
CA VAL A 518 -26.03 -11.07 -18.01
C VAL A 518 -25.09 -11.52 -16.90
N LEU A 519 -24.68 -12.78 -16.92
CA LEU A 519 -23.66 -13.33 -16.03
C LEU A 519 -22.28 -13.12 -16.66
N LYS A 520 -21.34 -12.56 -15.90
CA LYS A 520 -19.93 -12.36 -16.31
C LYS A 520 -19.01 -12.96 -15.25
N TRP A 521 -18.01 -13.72 -15.68
CA TRP A 521 -17.01 -14.35 -14.80
C TRP A 521 -15.64 -14.41 -15.49
N GLY A 522 -14.60 -14.77 -14.72
CA GLY A 522 -13.21 -14.71 -15.18
C GLY A 522 -12.71 -13.27 -15.33
N GLY A 523 -11.64 -13.06 -16.09
CA GLY A 523 -10.99 -11.75 -16.15
C GLY A 523 -10.21 -11.44 -14.87
N GLU A 524 -9.72 -12.47 -14.19
CA GLU A 524 -8.89 -12.38 -13.00
C GLU A 524 -7.43 -12.21 -13.36
N LEU A 525 -6.72 -11.42 -12.57
CA LEU A 525 -5.29 -11.19 -12.77
C LEU A 525 -4.53 -12.51 -12.56
N THR A 526 -3.73 -12.93 -13.55
CA THR A 526 -2.93 -14.15 -13.43
C THR A 526 -1.74 -13.93 -12.49
N PRO A 527 -1.09 -15.01 -11.99
CA PRO A 527 0.20 -14.90 -11.33
C PRO A 527 1.25 -14.18 -12.20
N ALA A 528 1.28 -14.47 -13.50
CA ALA A 528 2.15 -13.76 -14.45
C ALA A 528 1.82 -12.26 -14.52
N GLY A 529 0.54 -11.89 -14.56
CA GLY A 529 0.11 -10.49 -14.54
C GLY A 529 0.50 -9.74 -13.27
N ARG A 530 0.61 -10.44 -12.12
CA ARG A 530 1.15 -9.86 -10.89
C ARG A 530 2.65 -9.59 -10.98
N VAL A 531 3.43 -10.54 -11.48
CA VAL A 531 4.88 -10.39 -11.67
C VAL A 531 5.19 -9.26 -12.65
N GLN A 532 4.50 -9.20 -13.79
CA GLN A 532 4.63 -8.13 -14.77
C GLN A 532 4.44 -6.74 -14.17
N ALA A 533 3.39 -6.59 -13.35
CA ALA A 533 3.10 -5.33 -12.67
C ALA A 533 4.19 -4.96 -11.65
N GLU A 534 4.68 -5.93 -10.89
CA GLU A 534 5.77 -5.74 -9.93
C GLU A 534 7.09 -5.35 -10.62
N GLU A 535 7.45 -6.02 -11.71
CA GLU A 535 8.64 -5.69 -12.51
C GLU A 535 8.53 -4.28 -13.12
N LEU A 536 7.35 -3.92 -13.63
CA LEU A 536 7.10 -2.57 -14.13
C LEU A 536 7.27 -1.53 -13.02
N GLY A 537 6.77 -1.81 -11.82
CA GLY A 537 6.99 -0.95 -10.64
C GLY A 537 8.48 -0.77 -10.32
N ARG A 538 9.24 -1.87 -10.36
CA ARG A 538 10.69 -1.85 -10.15
C ARG A 538 11.42 -1.04 -11.22
N ALA A 539 11.02 -1.14 -12.47
CA ALA A 539 11.57 -0.32 -13.56
C ALA A 539 11.25 1.17 -13.37
N PHE A 540 10.00 1.50 -12.99
CA PHE A 540 9.59 2.87 -12.70
C PHE A 540 10.39 3.50 -11.56
N ARG A 541 10.73 2.71 -10.54
CA ARG A 541 11.56 3.15 -9.43
C ARG A 541 12.93 3.64 -9.89
N CYS A 542 13.49 3.03 -10.94
CA CYS A 542 14.79 3.41 -11.49
C CYS A 542 14.76 4.65 -12.41
N MET A 543 13.58 5.19 -12.74
CA MET A 543 13.48 6.41 -13.56
C MET A 543 13.92 7.67 -12.81
N TYR A 544 13.91 7.64 -11.48
CA TYR A 544 14.45 8.73 -10.66
C TYR A 544 15.83 8.32 -10.16
N PRO A 545 16.92 8.93 -10.69
CA PRO A 545 18.25 8.56 -10.25
C PRO A 545 18.47 9.05 -8.81
N GLY A 546 19.31 8.34 -8.08
CA GLY A 546 19.45 8.48 -6.63
C GLY A 546 19.36 7.11 -5.98
N GLY A 547 20.24 6.85 -5.02
CA GLY A 547 20.47 5.50 -4.49
C GLY A 547 21.89 4.99 -4.68
N GLN A 548 22.76 5.71 -5.40
CA GLN A 548 24.20 5.70 -5.14
C GLN A 548 24.47 6.47 -3.83
N GLY A 549 23.81 6.11 -2.73
CA GLY A 549 24.40 6.46 -1.44
C GLY A 549 25.69 5.65 -1.35
N ASP A 550 26.76 6.24 -0.85
CA ASP A 550 28.11 5.62 -0.80
C ASP A 550 28.15 4.21 -0.15
N TYR A 551 27.05 3.76 0.47
CA TYR A 551 26.96 2.54 1.27
C TYR A 551 25.83 1.55 0.89
N ALA A 552 25.03 1.81 -0.16
CA ALA A 552 23.96 0.90 -0.60
C ALA A 552 24.06 0.54 -2.08
N GLY A 553 24.48 -0.70 -2.38
CA GLY A 553 24.61 -1.23 -3.75
C GLY A 553 23.30 -1.50 -4.50
N PHE A 554 22.19 -0.83 -4.15
CA PHE A 554 20.88 -1.05 -4.79
C PHE A 554 20.45 0.15 -5.65
N PRO A 555 20.37 0.01 -6.99
CA PRO A 555 19.93 1.10 -7.86
C PRO A 555 18.43 1.45 -7.67
N GLY A 556 18.10 2.75 -7.77
CA GLY A 556 16.73 3.29 -7.76
C GLY A 556 16.16 3.70 -6.38
N CYS A 557 16.97 3.81 -5.33
CA CYS A 557 16.49 4.16 -3.98
C CYS A 557 16.09 5.65 -3.78
N GLY A 558 16.35 6.51 -4.77
CA GLY A 558 16.09 7.95 -4.71
C GLY A 558 14.61 8.29 -4.53
N LEU A 559 13.74 7.59 -5.24
CA LEU A 559 12.29 7.76 -5.12
C LEU A 559 11.78 7.40 -3.71
N LEU A 560 12.34 6.36 -3.08
CA LEU A 560 11.97 5.94 -1.72
C LEU A 560 12.44 6.96 -0.67
N ARG A 561 13.61 7.56 -0.90
CA ARG A 561 14.10 8.67 -0.07
C ARG A 561 13.15 9.85 -0.15
N LEU A 562 12.80 10.31 -1.35
CA LEU A 562 11.91 11.46 -1.56
C LEU A 562 10.53 11.27 -0.91
N HIS A 563 9.99 10.07 -0.98
CA HIS A 563 8.75 9.73 -0.30
C HIS A 563 8.87 9.92 1.22
N SER A 564 9.98 9.44 1.81
CA SER A 564 10.24 9.47 3.25
C SER A 564 10.66 10.86 3.76
N THR A 565 11.28 11.71 2.93
CA THR A 565 11.73 13.09 3.25
C THR A 565 10.68 14.17 2.97
N TYR A 566 9.40 13.79 2.85
CA TYR A 566 8.26 14.67 2.54
C TYR A 566 8.32 15.42 1.20
N ARG A 567 9.41 15.31 0.44
CA ARG A 567 9.63 15.99 -0.84
C ARG A 567 8.76 15.47 -1.98
N HIS A 568 8.21 14.26 -1.86
CA HIS A 568 7.33 13.69 -2.88
C HIS A 568 6.01 13.17 -2.30
N ASP A 569 4.91 13.52 -2.97
CA ASP A 569 3.56 13.04 -2.69
C ASP A 569 3.16 11.99 -3.73
N LEU A 570 3.34 10.71 -3.38
CA LEU A 570 3.01 9.59 -4.26
C LEU A 570 1.54 9.21 -4.10
N LYS A 571 0.79 9.27 -5.20
CA LYS A 571 -0.61 8.84 -5.26
C LYS A 571 -0.78 7.76 -6.31
N ILE A 572 -1.42 6.66 -5.92
CA ILE A 572 -1.75 5.57 -6.82
C ILE A 572 -3.27 5.42 -6.82
N TYR A 573 -3.84 5.36 -8.01
CA TYR A 573 -5.28 5.26 -8.21
C TYR A 573 -5.61 4.02 -9.04
N ALA A 574 -6.67 3.33 -8.67
CA ALA A 574 -7.22 2.21 -9.43
C ALA A 574 -8.75 2.33 -9.54
N SER A 575 -9.28 1.86 -10.67
CA SER A 575 -10.73 1.66 -10.86
C SER A 575 -11.29 0.63 -9.87
N ASP A 576 -12.62 0.61 -9.67
CA ASP A 576 -13.33 -0.37 -8.82
C ASP A 576 -13.18 -1.85 -9.25
N GLU A 577 -12.53 -2.09 -10.39
CA GLU A 577 -12.37 -3.43 -10.95
C GLU A 577 -11.24 -4.22 -10.27
N GLY A 578 -11.58 -5.37 -9.68
CA GLY A 578 -10.66 -6.15 -8.85
C GLY A 578 -9.31 -6.47 -9.49
N ARG A 579 -9.25 -6.80 -10.80
CA ARG A 579 -7.95 -7.03 -11.48
C ARG A 579 -7.09 -5.78 -11.60
N VAL A 580 -7.71 -4.61 -11.74
CA VAL A 580 -7.01 -3.32 -11.86
C VAL A 580 -6.43 -2.96 -10.49
N GLN A 581 -7.20 -3.14 -9.42
CA GLN A 581 -6.74 -2.95 -8.04
C GLN A 581 -5.57 -3.87 -7.71
N MET A 582 -5.65 -5.15 -8.07
CA MET A 582 -4.55 -6.10 -7.87
C MET A 582 -3.31 -5.75 -8.70
N THR A 583 -3.48 -5.26 -9.94
CA THR A 583 -2.36 -4.80 -10.77
C THR A 583 -1.69 -3.57 -10.15
N ALA A 584 -2.48 -2.58 -9.74
CA ALA A 584 -1.98 -1.35 -9.16
C ALA A 584 -1.26 -1.62 -7.83
N ALA A 585 -1.81 -2.52 -7.00
CA ALA A 585 -1.15 -2.99 -5.78
C ALA A 585 0.19 -3.69 -6.08
N ALA A 586 0.25 -4.52 -7.14
CA ALA A 586 1.47 -5.24 -7.52
C ALA A 586 2.55 -4.28 -8.05
N PHE A 587 2.13 -3.30 -8.84
CA PHE A 587 2.97 -2.20 -9.27
C PHE A 587 3.50 -1.39 -8.09
N ALA A 588 2.63 -1.02 -7.13
CA ALA A 588 3.04 -0.32 -5.92
C ALA A 588 4.09 -1.12 -5.12
N LYS A 589 3.90 -2.44 -5.03
CA LYS A 589 4.88 -3.37 -4.44
C LYS A 589 6.27 -3.26 -5.10
N GLY A 590 6.34 -3.32 -6.42
CA GLY A 590 7.61 -3.17 -7.14
C GLY A 590 8.23 -1.79 -6.98
N LEU A 591 7.40 -0.76 -7.12
CA LEU A 591 7.80 0.65 -7.05
C LEU A 591 8.40 1.01 -5.69
N LEU A 592 7.83 0.48 -4.62
CA LEU A 592 8.22 0.83 -3.26
C LEU A 592 9.31 -0.08 -2.68
N ALA A 593 9.77 -1.10 -3.42
CA ALA A 593 10.73 -2.13 -2.97
C ALA A 593 10.20 -3.01 -1.83
N LEU A 594 8.98 -3.54 -2.00
CA LEU A 594 8.25 -4.21 -0.93
C LEU A 594 8.44 -5.72 -1.00
N GLU A 595 8.82 -6.33 0.11
CA GLU A 595 9.03 -7.77 0.23
C GLU A 595 7.71 -8.51 0.56
N GLY A 596 7.61 -9.79 0.20
CA GLY A 596 6.48 -10.66 0.56
C GLY A 596 5.31 -10.69 -0.42
N GLU A 597 4.17 -11.22 0.03
CA GLU A 597 2.94 -11.30 -0.79
C GLU A 597 2.25 -9.95 -0.98
N LEU A 598 1.25 -9.91 -1.86
CA LEU A 598 0.41 -8.74 -2.11
C LEU A 598 -0.59 -8.54 -0.98
N THR A 599 -0.47 -7.41 -0.27
CA THR A 599 -1.13 -7.27 1.02
C THR A 599 -2.40 -6.45 0.91
N PRO A 600 -3.41 -6.71 1.77
CA PRO A 600 -4.68 -5.98 1.72
C PRO A 600 -4.50 -4.46 1.77
N ILE A 601 -3.49 -3.98 2.52
CA ILE A 601 -3.18 -2.55 2.63
C ILE A 601 -2.75 -1.94 1.29
N LEU A 602 -2.03 -2.66 0.42
CA LEU A 602 -1.66 -2.15 -0.91
C LEU A 602 -2.89 -1.99 -1.80
N VAL A 603 -3.86 -2.90 -1.68
CA VAL A 603 -5.15 -2.80 -2.37
C VAL A 603 -5.94 -1.58 -1.87
N GLN A 604 -5.84 -1.27 -0.58
CA GLN A 604 -6.47 -0.09 -0.02
C GLN A 604 -5.77 1.22 -0.42
N MET A 605 -4.43 1.24 -0.46
CA MET A 605 -3.67 2.40 -0.92
C MET A 605 -4.07 2.83 -2.34
N VAL A 606 -4.44 1.87 -3.20
CA VAL A 606 -4.91 2.15 -4.56
C VAL A 606 -6.41 2.46 -4.66
N LYS A 607 -7.16 2.24 -3.57
CA LYS A 607 -8.60 2.45 -3.45
C LYS A 607 -8.88 3.75 -2.70
N SER A 608 -8.47 4.89 -3.24
CA SER A 608 -8.74 6.18 -2.60
C SER A 608 -10.26 6.45 -2.50
N ALA A 609 -10.72 6.93 -1.35
CA ALA A 609 -12.13 7.03 -0.99
C ALA A 609 -12.97 8.06 -1.80
N ASN A 610 -12.36 8.86 -2.68
CA ASN A 610 -13.02 10.00 -3.34
C ASN A 610 -12.94 9.99 -4.88
N MET A 611 -12.58 8.87 -5.53
CA MET A 611 -12.32 8.85 -6.99
C MET A 611 -13.17 7.90 -7.84
N ASN A 612 -14.19 7.26 -7.26
CA ASN A 612 -15.20 6.55 -8.05
C ASN A 612 -15.83 7.48 -9.13
N GLY A 613 -15.77 8.81 -8.93
CA GLY A 613 -16.23 9.82 -9.89
C GLY A 613 -15.20 10.35 -10.89
N LEU A 614 -13.95 9.86 -10.93
CA LEU A 614 -12.95 10.29 -11.94
C LEU A 614 -12.66 9.20 -12.97
N LEU A 615 -12.50 7.94 -12.53
CA LEU A 615 -12.19 6.81 -13.40
C LEU A 615 -13.42 6.01 -13.82
N ASP A 616 -14.46 5.99 -12.98
CA ASP A 616 -15.65 5.14 -13.20
C ASP A 616 -16.92 5.94 -13.56
N SER A 617 -16.82 7.28 -13.70
CA SER A 617 -17.92 8.12 -14.17
C SER A 617 -17.90 8.28 -15.68
N ASP A 618 -18.96 7.80 -16.34
CA ASP A 618 -19.25 8.17 -17.72
C ASP A 618 -19.83 9.59 -17.72
N SER A 619 -19.03 10.61 -18.06
CA SER A 619 -19.62 11.91 -18.42
C SER A 619 -20.38 11.76 -19.73
N ASP A 620 -21.56 12.37 -19.84
CA ASP A 620 -22.43 12.25 -21.03
C ASP A 620 -21.69 12.63 -22.33
N SER A 621 -20.73 13.55 -22.25
CA SER A 621 -19.88 13.97 -23.37
C SER A 621 -18.93 12.86 -23.87
N LEU A 622 -18.37 12.03 -22.99
CA LEU A 622 -17.50 10.92 -23.37
C LEU A 622 -18.29 9.79 -24.04
N SER A 623 -19.52 9.56 -23.58
CA SER A 623 -20.41 8.54 -24.12
C SER A 623 -20.75 8.80 -25.60
N SER A 624 -20.99 10.07 -25.98
CA SER A 624 -21.24 10.46 -27.37
C SER A 624 -20.04 10.22 -28.27
N CYS A 625 -18.83 10.59 -27.80
CA CYS A 625 -17.59 10.34 -28.54
C CYS A 625 -17.37 8.83 -28.76
N GLN A 626 -17.57 8.01 -27.72
CA GLN A 626 -17.46 6.56 -27.83
C GLN A 626 -18.44 5.97 -28.86
N HIS A 627 -19.69 6.45 -28.92
CA HIS A 627 -20.66 6.00 -29.91
C HIS A 627 -20.23 6.36 -31.34
N ARG A 628 -19.73 7.57 -31.56
CA ARG A 628 -19.19 8.00 -32.86
C ARG A 628 -18.02 7.13 -33.31
N VAL A 629 -17.08 6.84 -32.40
CA VAL A 629 -15.93 5.96 -32.69
C VAL A 629 -16.40 4.55 -33.00
N LYS A 630 -17.34 3.99 -32.23
CA LYS A 630 -17.90 2.65 -32.49
C LYS A 630 -18.61 2.58 -33.84
N ALA A 631 -19.41 3.59 -34.19
CA ALA A 631 -20.11 3.66 -35.46
C ALA A 631 -19.11 3.67 -36.64
N ARG A 632 -18.06 4.51 -36.54
CA ARG A 632 -16.99 4.57 -37.55
C ARG A 632 -16.22 3.24 -37.67
N LEU A 633 -15.86 2.62 -36.55
CA LEU A 633 -15.20 1.31 -36.55
C LEU A 633 -16.09 0.24 -37.19
N HIS A 634 -17.37 0.23 -36.84
CA HIS A 634 -18.34 -0.71 -37.39
C HIS A 634 -18.52 -0.54 -38.90
N GLU A 635 -18.58 0.71 -39.37
CA GLU A 635 -18.67 1.03 -40.80
C GLU A 635 -17.45 0.56 -41.58
N ILE A 636 -16.23 0.81 -41.06
CA ILE A 636 -14.99 0.44 -41.77
C ILE A 636 -14.78 -1.08 -41.75
N LEU A 637 -14.99 -1.73 -40.60
CA LEU A 637 -14.68 -3.15 -40.41
C LEU A 637 -15.71 -4.11 -41.03
N GLN A 638 -16.86 -3.63 -41.48
CA GLN A 638 -17.86 -4.46 -42.17
C GLN A 638 -17.76 -4.42 -43.70
N ARG A 639 -16.87 -3.60 -44.26
CA ARG A 639 -16.66 -3.54 -45.70
C ARG A 639 -15.83 -4.74 -46.15
N ASP A 640 -16.38 -5.59 -47.01
CA ASP A 640 -15.65 -6.70 -47.62
C ASP A 640 -14.68 -6.20 -48.70
N ARG A 641 -13.58 -5.57 -48.26
CA ARG A 641 -12.46 -5.14 -49.09
C ARG A 641 -11.19 -5.06 -48.26
N GLU A 642 -10.04 -4.96 -48.92
CA GLU A 642 -8.79 -4.65 -48.24
C GLU A 642 -8.76 -3.21 -47.72
N PHE A 643 -8.04 -2.99 -46.63
CA PHE A 643 -7.79 -1.65 -46.09
C PHE A 643 -7.08 -0.75 -47.11
N THR A 644 -7.63 0.44 -47.33
CA THR A 644 -7.02 1.48 -48.16
C THR A 644 -6.18 2.44 -47.31
N ALA A 645 -5.34 3.27 -47.94
CA ALA A 645 -4.58 4.31 -47.23
C ALA A 645 -5.48 5.20 -46.34
N ASP A 646 -6.65 5.59 -46.85
CA ASP A 646 -7.66 6.33 -46.09
C ASP A 646 -8.15 5.56 -44.85
N ASP A 647 -8.26 4.23 -44.89
CA ASP A 647 -8.59 3.45 -43.69
C ASP A 647 -7.46 3.48 -42.66
N TYR A 648 -6.19 3.48 -43.08
CA TYR A 648 -5.04 3.64 -42.18
C TYR A 648 -5.04 5.02 -41.52
N ASP A 649 -5.27 6.09 -42.28
CA ASP A 649 -5.36 7.44 -41.73
C ASP A 649 -6.54 7.56 -40.74
N LYS A 650 -7.65 6.89 -41.05
CA LYS A 650 -8.86 6.93 -40.23
C LYS A 650 -8.78 6.09 -38.96
N LEU A 651 -8.10 4.93 -39.00
CA LEU A 651 -7.99 3.99 -37.88
C LEU A 651 -6.73 4.22 -37.04
N THR A 652 -5.67 4.77 -37.61
CA THR A 652 -4.38 5.00 -36.96
C THR A 652 -3.87 6.43 -37.16
N PRO A 653 -4.63 7.46 -36.75
CA PRO A 653 -4.24 8.86 -37.00
C PRO A 653 -2.92 9.26 -36.30
N SER A 654 -2.49 8.50 -35.29
CA SER A 654 -1.24 8.73 -34.56
C SER A 654 -0.04 7.96 -35.14
N GLY A 655 -0.20 7.24 -36.26
CA GLY A 655 0.89 6.46 -36.87
C GLY A 655 1.40 5.29 -36.01
N SER A 656 0.58 4.75 -35.10
CA SER A 656 1.01 3.67 -34.20
C SER A 656 1.46 2.41 -34.96
N ILE A 657 2.75 2.08 -34.83
CA ILE A 657 3.38 0.92 -35.50
C ILE A 657 2.65 -0.39 -35.21
N SER A 658 2.20 -0.60 -33.96
CA SER A 658 1.47 -1.82 -33.58
C SER A 658 0.12 -1.95 -34.28
N LEU A 659 -0.59 -0.84 -34.47
CA LEU A 659 -1.88 -0.85 -35.17
C LEU A 659 -1.66 -1.06 -36.67
N ILE A 660 -0.65 -0.41 -37.26
CA ILE A 660 -0.28 -0.59 -38.67
C ILE A 660 0.04 -2.06 -38.95
N LYS A 661 0.90 -2.69 -38.13
CA LYS A 661 1.22 -4.13 -38.25
C LYS A 661 -0.03 -5.00 -38.15
N SER A 662 -0.94 -4.69 -37.23
CA SER A 662 -2.19 -5.43 -37.06
C SER A 662 -3.10 -5.33 -38.29
N MET A 663 -3.22 -4.13 -38.87
CA MET A 663 -3.98 -3.91 -40.10
C MET A 663 -3.36 -4.62 -41.31
N GLN A 664 -2.03 -4.67 -41.41
CA GLN A 664 -1.31 -5.41 -42.45
C GLN A 664 -1.52 -6.93 -42.36
N VAL A 665 -1.69 -7.46 -41.14
CA VAL A 665 -2.01 -8.88 -40.92
C VAL A 665 -3.46 -9.19 -41.28
N ILE A 666 -4.41 -8.31 -40.89
CA ILE A 666 -5.84 -8.50 -41.15
C ILE A 666 -6.17 -8.32 -42.64
N LYS A 667 -5.62 -7.29 -43.30
CA LYS A 667 -5.88 -6.89 -44.69
C LYS A 667 -7.36 -6.62 -44.99
N ASN A 668 -8.18 -7.67 -45.12
CA ASN A 668 -9.62 -7.62 -45.28
C ASN A 668 -10.29 -8.15 -43.99
N PRO A 669 -11.00 -7.30 -43.23
CA PRO A 669 -11.69 -7.69 -42.00
C PRO A 669 -12.71 -8.81 -42.18
N VAL A 670 -13.54 -8.75 -43.23
CA VAL A 670 -14.64 -9.69 -43.46
C VAL A 670 -14.09 -11.08 -43.77
N LYS A 671 -13.18 -11.18 -44.74
CA LYS A 671 -12.52 -12.45 -45.07
C LYS A 671 -11.74 -13.05 -43.90
N THR A 672 -11.13 -12.20 -43.07
CA THR A 672 -10.45 -12.66 -41.86
C THR A 672 -11.45 -13.21 -40.84
N CYS A 673 -12.59 -12.55 -40.66
CA CYS A 673 -13.68 -13.06 -39.82
C CYS A 673 -14.22 -14.40 -40.33
N ASP A 674 -14.43 -14.55 -41.64
CA ASP A 674 -14.88 -15.82 -42.24
C ASP A 674 -13.87 -16.94 -41.98
N LYS A 675 -12.57 -16.65 -42.15
CA LYS A 675 -11.50 -17.61 -41.84
C LYS A 675 -11.51 -18.03 -40.37
N VAL A 676 -11.66 -17.07 -39.45
CA VAL A 676 -11.77 -17.36 -38.01
C VAL A 676 -13.01 -18.19 -37.71
N TYR A 677 -14.14 -17.90 -38.34
CA TYR A 677 -15.38 -18.65 -38.20
C TYR A 677 -15.21 -20.11 -38.67
N SER A 678 -14.61 -20.35 -39.84
CA SER A 678 -14.31 -21.70 -40.33
C SER A 678 -13.37 -22.48 -39.38
N LEU A 679 -12.37 -21.80 -38.81
CA LEU A 679 -11.48 -22.42 -37.81
C LEU A 679 -12.23 -22.81 -36.53
N ILE A 680 -13.14 -21.96 -36.04
CA ILE A 680 -13.98 -22.25 -34.87
C ILE A 680 -14.92 -23.43 -35.15
N GLN A 681 -15.53 -23.49 -36.34
CA GLN A 681 -16.37 -24.62 -36.74
C GLN A 681 -15.57 -25.92 -36.77
N SER A 682 -14.37 -25.90 -37.36
CA SER A 682 -13.46 -27.05 -37.38
C SER A 682 -13.08 -27.51 -35.97
N LEU A 683 -12.68 -26.59 -35.10
CA LEU A 683 -12.34 -26.90 -33.71
C LEU A 683 -13.53 -27.49 -32.95
N THR A 684 -14.72 -26.91 -33.11
CA THR A 684 -15.94 -27.40 -32.45
C THR A 684 -16.30 -28.80 -32.92
N SER A 685 -16.14 -29.09 -34.23
CA SER A 685 -16.33 -30.43 -34.78
C SER A 685 -15.35 -31.44 -34.20
N GLN A 686 -14.07 -31.07 -34.09
CA GLN A 686 -13.03 -31.92 -33.49
C GLN A 686 -13.32 -32.21 -32.01
N ILE A 687 -13.80 -31.22 -31.25
CA ILE A 687 -14.19 -31.40 -29.84
C ILE A 687 -15.35 -32.40 -29.74
N ARG A 688 -16.40 -32.26 -30.57
CA ARG A 688 -17.54 -33.19 -30.58
C ARG A 688 -17.10 -34.62 -30.89
N GLN A 689 -16.28 -34.80 -31.93
CA GLN A 689 -15.74 -36.11 -32.29
C GLN A 689 -14.93 -36.74 -31.13
N ARG A 690 -14.13 -35.94 -30.41
CA ARG A 690 -13.39 -36.44 -29.25
C ARG A 690 -14.27 -36.75 -28.04
N MET A 691 -15.38 -36.04 -27.85
CA MET A 691 -16.34 -36.35 -26.78
C MET A 691 -17.11 -37.66 -27.03
N GLU A 692 -17.20 -38.09 -28.29
CA GLU A 692 -17.83 -39.36 -28.68
C GLU A 692 -16.87 -40.56 -28.60
N ASP A 693 -15.56 -40.34 -28.44
CA ASP A 693 -14.56 -41.41 -28.30
C ASP A 693 -14.50 -41.92 -26.85
N PRO A 694 -14.90 -43.19 -26.57
CA PRO A 694 -14.92 -43.75 -25.21
C PRO A 694 -13.55 -43.81 -24.52
N LYS A 695 -12.45 -43.70 -25.28
CA LYS A 695 -11.08 -43.70 -24.73
C LYS A 695 -10.66 -42.35 -24.14
N SER A 696 -11.47 -41.31 -24.30
CA SER A 696 -11.17 -39.94 -23.87
C SER A 696 -11.91 -39.50 -22.59
N ALA A 697 -12.74 -40.38 -22.00
CA ALA A 697 -13.52 -40.13 -20.79
C ALA A 697 -12.73 -40.42 -19.50
#